data_AF-A0A502T1I5-F1
#
_entry.id   AF-A0A502T1I5-F1
#
_cell.length_a   1.000
_cell.length_b   1.000
_cell.length_c   1.000
_cell.angle_alpha   90.00
_cell.angle_beta   90.00
_cell.angle_gamma   90.00
#
_symmetry.space_group_name_H-M   'P 1'
#
loop_
_entity.id
_entity.type
_entity.pdbx_description
1 polymer ?
#
loop_
_entity_poly.entity_id
_entity_poly.type
_entity_poly.pdbx_seq_one_letter_code
_entity_poly.pdbx_strand_id
1 'polypeptide(L)'
;MAAAKGLLVKVRGDGAGLSVRGGPPRTGGIEAEPILSLPADASAGTAAAGDRGATWLRLATDAADTDNPWDHAHDLVARNPALAAAGTEVLAIEPDIVQQWDYKDSGGDRGMAASAAPVCAFDDQDPQGGQAVVAGRIAWNAAPDFSQFAAAREKVGAKQANITIAHLDTGFDPGHQTIPAALLTAQQRNFVDDGTGPNNATDHAPAGTLTSNRGHGTGTLSLLAGNKLDGSSPHWPGFNDFVGGAPLAKILPVRIADWVVRLTTGTMVQGIDYARKQGAQVLSMSMGGLASQALVDAVNLAYDHGVVMVTAAGNNFTITPRSIVYPARYNRVLAACGVMGDGRAYAGLSFGTMQGNYGPPSKMDTALGAYTPNVPWAEIDCRKVVDMDGSGTSAATPQVAAAAALWLAEHWDVVKKYPQPWMRVEAVRKALFAKALKSTAKMNAAETKEKIGQGVLRAFDALGFPPPAANSLTKLARATYTWSWLDLLTGGNSLAAPPPATLRQRTMFALELMQMAQTTAAVDQAIADPDGDPDKVSAAARNRYLEAALDQGNPSKPLKAFLEGWLGRPGASVAVPAPVMGPAPAIRRKPRPLPPPQRRLRIYALDPSVAKRLDSVSVYQATLSVPWDDEPATDRPLLPGPIGEYLEVVDVDPASDRVYDPVDLNDKVLLAQDGLPPSEGNPKFHQQMVYAVAMTTIGHFERALGRRALWAPHYAAAPGRTGDMTVKAHYVPRLRIYPHALRAENAYYSPEKKALLFGYFPATSNQGDVTTPGTTVFSCLSSDIVAHEMSHALLDGLHRRFQEASNPDVPAFHEAFADIVALFQHFTLKELVGFEIGKARGELSAASLLSGIAKQFGEGSGRAGPLREYGGAGMADLDYDKTFEAHDRGSILVFAVYQAFLAIADQRTDDLIQLATGGSGILPAGTLHPSLIERLTDEVAKTATQMLTMCIRALDYCPSVDITFGEYLRALITADRDAYPDDPLHYRLAFLESFRKWKLLPRDVRTISEETLAWSAPEDPSPVWLKGLLGKIDLGWNQKLKRAEIFALNDKNRYALWKAMHKAFASDPDLYKQFGLLPDLPRYNEDGTVKHAPKKGETTFDIYSVRPTRRVEPDGSFRVEVVAVIQQRIPVALDGTAMPQGMAKGDSFFWFRGGATIIIDPRDGFEEIRYSIIKNTGSTDRQKRQAGTMAANYLSPLRALYFGGEVSEPFALLHASDGDDDHV
;
A
#
# COMPACT_ATOMS: atom_id res chain seq x y z
N MET A 1 -11.47 1.87 11.15
CA MET A 1 -12.86 1.99 11.67
C MET A 1 -13.07 0.88 12.68
N ALA A 2 -13.56 1.21 13.87
CA ALA A 2 -13.83 0.24 14.93
C ALA A 2 -14.98 -0.71 14.54
N ALA A 3 -14.70 -2.02 14.46
CA ALA A 3 -15.72 -3.03 14.19
C ALA A 3 -16.28 -3.58 15.52
N ALA A 4 -17.60 -3.68 15.70
CA ALA A 4 -18.19 -4.33 16.87
C ALA A 4 -18.46 -5.83 16.62
N LYS A 5 -18.14 -6.69 17.60
CA LYS A 5 -18.48 -8.13 17.55
C LYS A 5 -19.88 -8.45 18.09
N GLY A 6 -20.53 -7.49 18.75
CA GLY A 6 -21.85 -7.66 19.34
C GLY A 6 -22.26 -6.44 20.19
N LEU A 7 -23.27 -6.63 21.04
CA LEU A 7 -23.70 -5.64 22.03
C LEU A 7 -23.52 -6.19 23.44
N LEU A 8 -23.11 -5.33 24.37
CA LEU A 8 -23.10 -5.59 25.80
C LEU A 8 -24.34 -4.95 26.42
N VAL A 9 -25.16 -5.75 27.10
CA VAL A 9 -26.42 -5.31 27.71
C VAL A 9 -26.43 -5.66 29.19
N LYS A 10 -26.59 -4.65 30.04
CA LYS A 10 -26.77 -4.81 31.48
C LYS A 10 -28.25 -4.94 31.79
N VAL A 11 -28.65 -6.04 32.42
CA VAL A 11 -30.03 -6.30 32.85
C VAL A 11 -30.11 -6.46 34.36
N ARG A 12 -31.25 -6.10 34.96
CA ARG A 12 -31.51 -6.35 36.38
C ARG A 12 -31.74 -7.85 36.64
N GLY A 13 -31.15 -8.39 37.70
CA GLY A 13 -31.21 -9.81 38.07
C GLY A 13 -30.16 -10.69 37.39
N ASP A 14 -30.43 -12.00 37.37
CA ASP A 14 -29.57 -13.05 36.81
C ASP A 14 -29.71 -13.25 35.29
N GLY A 15 -30.61 -12.50 34.65
CA GLY A 15 -30.92 -12.62 33.23
C GLY A 15 -31.70 -13.89 32.85
N ALA A 16 -32.18 -14.68 33.82
CA ALA A 16 -32.87 -15.96 33.58
C ALA A 16 -34.21 -15.81 32.85
N GLY A 17 -34.86 -14.65 32.92
CA GLY A 17 -36.09 -14.33 32.17
C GLY A 17 -35.91 -14.34 30.64
N LEU A 18 -34.67 -14.38 30.17
CA LEU A 18 -34.30 -14.53 28.77
C LEU A 18 -34.09 -16.02 28.39
N SER A 19 -34.12 -16.97 29.32
CA SER A 19 -33.95 -18.40 29.02
C SER A 19 -35.24 -19.04 28.49
N VAL A 20 -35.18 -19.72 27.33
CA VAL A 20 -36.30 -20.51 26.81
C VAL A 20 -36.12 -21.96 27.25
N ARG A 21 -36.99 -22.45 28.15
CA ARG A 21 -37.19 -23.89 28.48
C ARG A 21 -35.91 -24.73 28.51
N GLY A 22 -34.95 -24.39 29.37
CA GLY A 22 -33.75 -25.21 29.59
C GLY A 22 -32.69 -25.15 28.48
N GLY A 23 -32.81 -24.22 27.53
CA GLY A 23 -31.74 -23.85 26.59
C GLY A 23 -30.96 -22.60 27.03
N PRO A 24 -29.88 -22.22 26.31
CA PRO A 24 -29.12 -21.01 26.60
C PRO A 24 -30.00 -19.75 26.55
N PRO A 25 -29.65 -18.68 27.29
CA PRO A 25 -30.44 -17.45 27.33
C PRO A 25 -30.60 -16.87 25.91
N ARG A 26 -31.84 -16.55 25.52
CA ARG A 26 -32.21 -15.94 24.24
C ARG A 26 -33.03 -14.65 24.43
N THR A 27 -32.56 -13.53 23.90
CA THR A 27 -33.29 -12.26 23.91
C THR A 27 -33.95 -12.04 22.55
N GLY A 28 -35.27 -12.19 22.45
CA GLY A 28 -35.97 -12.03 21.15
C GLY A 28 -35.54 -13.01 20.06
N GLY A 29 -34.99 -14.18 20.44
CA GLY A 29 -34.42 -15.17 19.52
C GLY A 29 -32.91 -15.10 19.33
N ILE A 30 -32.23 -14.10 19.92
CA ILE A 30 -30.78 -13.87 19.81
C ILE A 30 -30.05 -14.55 20.99
N GLU A 31 -28.98 -15.30 20.71
CA GLU A 31 -28.14 -15.94 21.74
C GLU A 31 -27.46 -14.91 22.65
N ALA A 32 -27.57 -15.12 23.97
CA ALA A 32 -27.05 -14.22 24.99
C ALA A 32 -26.14 -14.97 25.98
N GLU A 33 -24.92 -14.47 26.14
CA GLU A 33 -23.92 -15.05 27.02
C GLU A 33 -23.67 -14.15 28.25
N PRO A 34 -23.83 -14.66 29.48
CA PRO A 34 -23.45 -13.91 30.68
C PRO A 34 -21.94 -13.70 30.76
N ILE A 35 -21.50 -12.44 30.82
CA ILE A 35 -20.07 -12.08 30.89
C ILE A 35 -19.65 -11.55 32.26
N LEU A 36 -20.57 -10.98 33.04
CA LEU A 36 -20.32 -10.48 34.40
C LEU A 36 -21.62 -10.44 35.21
N SER A 37 -21.59 -10.97 36.43
CA SER A 37 -22.71 -10.88 37.38
C SER A 37 -22.33 -9.97 38.55
N LEU A 38 -23.20 -9.03 38.86
CA LEU A 38 -23.05 -8.05 39.92
C LEU A 38 -23.98 -8.40 41.08
N PRO A 39 -23.46 -8.37 42.33
CA PRO A 39 -24.28 -8.58 43.50
C PRO A 39 -25.28 -7.42 43.68
N ALA A 40 -26.35 -7.65 44.44
CA ALA A 40 -27.24 -6.59 44.90
C ALA A 40 -26.45 -5.56 45.72
N ASP A 41 -26.71 -4.28 45.47
CA ASP A 41 -26.00 -3.16 46.08
C ASP A 41 -26.53 -2.91 47.49
N ALA A 42 -25.80 -3.39 48.49
CA ALA A 42 -26.13 -3.19 49.90
C ALA A 42 -26.08 -1.72 50.35
N SER A 43 -25.62 -0.80 49.50
CA SER A 43 -25.52 0.64 49.80
C SER A 43 -26.69 1.48 49.27
N ALA A 44 -27.57 0.89 48.45
CA ALA A 44 -28.78 1.56 47.97
C ALA A 44 -29.79 1.67 49.12
N GLY A 45 -29.98 2.89 49.62
CA GLY A 45 -30.83 3.19 50.77
C GLY A 45 -32.25 2.61 50.67
N THR A 46 -32.82 2.33 51.84
CA THR A 46 -34.10 1.69 52.11
C THR A 46 -35.32 2.37 51.47
N ALA A 47 -35.51 2.22 50.16
CA ALA A 47 -36.77 2.55 49.50
C ALA A 47 -37.04 1.65 48.28
N ALA A 48 -38.00 0.74 48.48
CA ALA A 48 -38.85 0.07 47.50
C ALA A 48 -38.23 -1.00 46.54
N ALA A 49 -38.66 -2.25 46.78
CA ALA A 49 -38.68 -3.40 45.88
C ALA A 49 -37.33 -4.02 45.45
N GLY A 50 -36.78 -4.86 46.34
CA GLY A 50 -35.92 -6.01 46.04
C GLY A 50 -34.85 -5.80 44.97
N ASP A 51 -33.69 -5.26 45.37
CA ASP A 51 -32.49 -5.29 44.53
C ASP A 51 -32.07 -6.75 44.30
N ARG A 52 -32.17 -7.19 43.04
CA ARG A 52 -31.84 -8.55 42.60
C ARG A 52 -30.43 -8.63 42.01
N GLY A 53 -29.61 -7.59 42.16
CA GLY A 53 -28.33 -7.47 41.44
C GLY A 53 -28.53 -7.19 39.96
N ALA A 54 -27.47 -7.33 39.16
CA ALA A 54 -27.51 -7.13 37.72
C ALA A 54 -26.53 -8.05 36.98
N THR A 55 -26.79 -8.33 35.72
CA THR A 55 -25.93 -9.16 34.88
C THR A 55 -25.66 -8.46 33.55
N TRP A 56 -24.39 -8.45 33.14
CA TRP A 56 -23.99 -8.08 31.79
C TRP A 56 -24.04 -9.31 30.90
N LEU A 57 -24.74 -9.16 29.77
CA LEU A 57 -24.89 -10.15 28.72
C LEU A 57 -24.21 -9.65 27.46
N ARG A 58 -23.46 -10.53 26.78
CA ARG A 58 -23.02 -10.33 25.41
C ARG A 58 -24.06 -10.91 24.46
N LEU A 59 -24.59 -10.09 23.57
CA LEU A 59 -25.55 -10.49 22.55
C LEU A 59 -24.82 -10.66 21.20
N ALA A 60 -24.95 -11.82 20.59
CA ALA A 60 -24.47 -12.04 19.22
C ALA A 60 -25.40 -11.32 18.24
N THR A 61 -24.97 -10.19 17.70
CA THR A 61 -25.78 -9.41 16.74
C THR A 61 -25.11 -9.35 15.38
N ASP A 62 -25.88 -9.41 14.29
CA ASP A 62 -25.43 -9.12 12.93
C ASP A 62 -25.13 -7.61 12.76
N ALA A 63 -24.19 -7.07 13.55
CA ALA A 63 -23.82 -5.65 13.57
C ALA A 63 -23.03 -5.19 12.31
N ALA A 64 -22.99 -6.01 11.26
CA ALA A 64 -22.16 -5.81 10.08
C ALA A 64 -22.65 -4.71 9.11
N ASP A 65 -23.82 -4.10 9.36
CA ASP A 65 -24.51 -3.22 8.39
C ASP A 65 -24.56 -1.72 8.79
N THR A 66 -23.89 -1.28 9.86
CA THR A 66 -23.89 0.15 10.29
C THR A 66 -22.50 0.79 10.26
N ASP A 67 -22.39 2.00 9.70
CA ASP A 67 -21.14 2.77 9.59
C ASP A 67 -20.56 3.22 10.96
N ASN A 68 -21.36 3.26 12.03
CA ASN A 68 -20.92 3.51 13.42
C ASN A 68 -21.52 2.44 14.37
N PRO A 69 -20.70 1.77 15.22
CA PRO A 69 -21.17 0.70 16.13
C PRO A 69 -22.19 1.14 17.20
N TRP A 70 -22.23 2.44 17.56
CA TRP A 70 -23.20 2.99 18.50
C TRP A 70 -24.61 3.15 17.92
N ASP A 71 -24.76 3.26 16.59
CA ASP A 71 -26.08 3.37 15.95
C ASP A 71 -26.97 2.17 16.33
N HIS A 72 -26.39 0.96 16.34
CA HIS A 72 -27.14 -0.26 16.66
C HIS A 72 -27.52 -0.34 18.15
N ALA A 73 -26.63 0.10 19.05
CA ALA A 73 -26.93 0.19 20.48
C ALA A 73 -28.09 1.17 20.73
N HIS A 74 -28.09 2.33 20.06
CA HIS A 74 -29.15 3.32 20.16
C HIS A 74 -30.48 2.84 19.54
N ASP A 75 -30.44 2.19 18.37
CA ASP A 75 -31.63 1.61 17.74
C ASP A 75 -32.28 0.53 18.62
N LEU A 76 -31.48 -0.31 19.30
CA LEU A 76 -32.00 -1.32 20.22
C LEU A 76 -32.71 -0.70 21.44
N VAL A 77 -32.18 0.42 21.95
CA VAL A 77 -32.86 1.21 23.00
C VAL A 77 -34.13 1.88 22.49
N ALA A 78 -34.13 2.37 21.24
CA ALA A 78 -35.24 3.14 20.68
C ALA A 78 -36.40 2.28 20.12
N ARG A 79 -36.11 1.08 19.59
CA ARG A 79 -37.05 0.33 18.73
C ARG A 79 -37.59 -0.98 19.31
N ASN A 80 -37.24 -1.42 20.53
CA ASN A 80 -37.49 -2.82 20.90
C ASN A 80 -38.53 -3.08 22.03
N PRO A 81 -39.75 -3.53 21.67
CA PRO A 81 -40.71 -4.16 22.58
C PRO A 81 -40.25 -5.52 23.13
N ALA A 82 -39.26 -6.21 22.55
CA ALA A 82 -38.89 -7.58 22.94
C ALA A 82 -38.16 -7.67 24.30
N LEU A 83 -37.31 -6.69 24.66
CA LEU A 83 -36.72 -6.61 26.01
C LEU A 83 -37.76 -6.19 27.05
N ALA A 84 -38.74 -5.37 26.66
CA ALA A 84 -39.88 -5.03 27.51
C ALA A 84 -40.84 -6.22 27.73
N ALA A 85 -41.01 -7.09 26.71
CA ALA A 85 -41.84 -8.28 26.76
C ALA A 85 -41.26 -9.42 27.63
N ALA A 86 -39.93 -9.48 27.81
CA ALA A 86 -39.25 -10.44 28.69
C ALA A 86 -39.27 -10.05 30.18
N GLY A 87 -39.97 -8.96 30.55
CA GLY A 87 -40.14 -8.53 31.94
C GLY A 87 -38.84 -8.14 32.67
N THR A 88 -37.74 -7.94 31.93
CA THR A 88 -36.40 -7.72 32.50
C THR A 88 -35.97 -6.28 32.23
N GLU A 89 -35.68 -5.50 33.29
CA GLU A 89 -35.30 -4.10 33.15
C GLU A 89 -33.87 -3.94 32.63
N VAL A 90 -33.70 -3.25 31.50
CA VAL A 90 -32.40 -2.90 30.93
C VAL A 90 -31.82 -1.69 31.66
N LEU A 91 -30.60 -1.83 32.16
CA LEU A 91 -29.91 -0.80 32.93
C LEU A 91 -28.91 -0.02 32.06
N ALA A 92 -28.20 -0.69 31.15
CA ALA A 92 -27.21 -0.10 30.26
C ALA A 92 -27.01 -0.91 28.98
N ILE A 93 -26.59 -0.24 27.90
CA ILE A 93 -26.26 -0.87 26.61
C ILE A 93 -25.05 -0.15 26.00
N GLU A 94 -24.08 -0.91 25.51
CA GLU A 94 -22.91 -0.40 24.80
C GLU A 94 -22.45 -1.40 23.72
N PRO A 95 -21.77 -0.95 22.65
CA PRO A 95 -21.20 -1.85 21.64
C PRO A 95 -19.97 -2.60 22.17
N ASP A 96 -19.85 -3.89 21.82
CA ASP A 96 -18.65 -4.70 22.09
C ASP A 96 -17.61 -4.49 20.98
N ILE A 97 -16.92 -3.35 21.05
CA ILE A 97 -15.98 -2.88 20.03
C ILE A 97 -14.69 -3.73 20.04
N VAL A 98 -14.31 -4.23 18.86
CA VAL A 98 -12.97 -4.78 18.61
C VAL A 98 -11.99 -3.64 18.49
N GLN A 99 -10.94 -3.72 19.30
CA GLN A 99 -9.98 -2.66 19.52
C GLN A 99 -8.89 -2.75 18.46
N GLN A 100 -8.90 -1.88 17.46
CA GLN A 100 -7.85 -1.75 16.45
C GLN A 100 -7.06 -0.47 16.68
N TRP A 101 -5.81 -0.62 17.08
CA TRP A 101 -4.83 0.46 17.16
C TRP A 101 -3.99 0.42 15.88
N ASP A 102 -4.00 1.51 15.09
CA ASP A 102 -3.15 1.62 13.90
C ASP A 102 -1.69 1.77 14.33
N TYR A 103 -1.00 0.63 14.44
CA TYR A 103 0.44 0.53 14.60
C TYR A 103 1.06 0.44 13.21
N LYS A 104 1.36 1.57 12.59
CA LYS A 104 2.12 1.62 11.34
C LYS A 104 3.24 2.62 11.47
N ASP A 105 4.48 2.13 11.45
CA ASP A 105 5.63 2.96 11.11
C ASP A 105 5.82 3.01 9.58
N SER A 106 6.74 3.86 9.11
CA SER A 106 7.09 4.03 7.70
C SER A 106 7.93 2.88 7.11
N GLY A 107 8.20 1.82 7.88
CA GLY A 107 9.14 0.73 7.54
C GLY A 107 8.59 -0.69 7.60
N GLY A 108 7.37 -0.91 8.09
CA GLY A 108 6.82 -2.25 8.28
C GLY A 108 7.03 -2.74 9.72
N ASP A 109 5.95 -2.62 10.49
CA ASP A 109 5.59 -3.24 11.77
C ASP A 109 6.71 -3.89 12.63
N ARG A 110 7.53 -3.08 13.30
CA ARG A 110 8.37 -3.51 14.47
C ARG A 110 7.84 -3.00 15.81
N GLY A 111 6.55 -2.72 15.90
CA GLY A 111 5.98 -2.03 17.05
C GLY A 111 5.90 -2.84 18.35
N MET A 112 5.78 -4.16 18.32
CA MET A 112 5.67 -4.96 19.54
C MET A 112 6.38 -6.27 19.27
N ALA A 113 7.66 -6.40 19.65
CA ALA A 113 8.51 -7.60 19.50
C ALA A 113 7.88 -8.67 18.60
N ALA A 114 7.92 -8.41 17.29
CA ALA A 114 7.21 -9.21 16.32
C ALA A 114 7.99 -10.51 16.15
N SER A 115 7.39 -11.64 16.56
CA SER A 115 7.92 -12.98 16.26
C SER A 115 7.82 -13.23 14.75
N ALA A 116 8.86 -12.78 14.03
CA ALA A 116 9.07 -13.12 12.64
C ALA A 116 10.10 -14.25 12.58
N ALA A 117 9.69 -15.52 12.71
CA ALA A 117 10.60 -16.63 12.50
C ALA A 117 10.20 -17.48 11.28
N PRO A 118 11.20 -17.82 10.46
CA PRO A 118 11.61 -19.22 10.42
C PRO A 118 13.04 -19.44 10.95
N VAL A 119 13.66 -18.44 11.58
CA VAL A 119 15.00 -18.58 12.22
C VAL A 119 14.88 -18.18 13.68
N CYS A 120 15.09 -19.11 14.62
CA CYS A 120 15.27 -18.82 16.04
C CYS A 120 16.61 -18.09 16.26
N ALA A 121 16.61 -16.80 15.92
CA ALA A 121 17.76 -15.91 16.02
C ALA A 121 17.54 -14.96 17.19
N PHE A 122 18.58 -14.75 17.97
CA PHE A 122 18.51 -13.80 19.07
C PHE A 122 18.53 -12.36 18.54
N ASP A 123 17.54 -11.58 18.94
CA ASP A 123 17.48 -10.14 18.73
C ASP A 123 18.05 -9.39 19.95
N ASP A 124 19.09 -8.59 19.72
CA ASP A 124 19.72 -7.78 20.75
C ASP A 124 18.99 -6.44 20.95
N GLN A 125 19.41 -5.67 21.95
CA GLN A 125 18.87 -4.35 22.27
C GLN A 125 18.94 -3.38 21.08
N ASP A 126 17.85 -2.68 20.81
CA ASP A 126 17.75 -1.72 19.70
C ASP A 126 17.98 -0.27 20.18
N PRO A 127 19.06 0.41 19.73
CA PRO A 127 19.30 1.82 20.03
C PRO A 127 18.55 2.80 19.08
N GLN A 128 17.87 2.30 18.04
CA GLN A 128 17.24 3.15 17.02
C GLN A 128 16.15 4.05 17.63
N GLY A 129 15.95 5.20 16.99
CA GLY A 129 14.94 6.16 17.43
C GLY A 129 15.25 6.88 18.76
N GLY A 130 16.47 6.71 19.29
CA GLY A 130 16.88 7.31 20.56
C GLY A 130 16.53 6.47 21.80
N GLN A 131 16.19 5.19 21.60
CA GLN A 131 15.97 4.20 22.65
C GLN A 131 17.29 3.94 23.40
N ALA A 132 17.23 3.83 24.73
CA ALA A 132 18.42 3.57 25.53
C ALA A 132 18.76 2.07 25.55
N VAL A 133 20.05 1.75 25.48
CA VAL A 133 20.59 0.40 25.62
C VAL A 133 21.49 0.31 26.86
N VAL A 134 21.53 -0.85 27.50
CA VAL A 134 22.44 -1.20 28.59
C VAL A 134 23.40 -2.26 28.08
N ALA A 135 24.44 -1.80 27.37
CA ALA A 135 25.39 -2.66 26.67
C ALA A 135 26.05 -3.70 27.60
N GLY A 136 26.18 -4.94 27.10
CA GLY A 136 26.92 -6.01 27.77
C GLY A 136 26.26 -6.58 29.04
N ARG A 137 25.00 -6.23 29.34
CA ARG A 137 24.26 -6.76 30.49
C ARG A 137 22.94 -7.40 30.05
N ILE A 138 22.88 -8.72 30.13
CA ILE A 138 21.63 -9.49 30.00
C ILE A 138 20.76 -9.34 31.25
N ALA A 139 19.44 -9.36 31.08
CA ALA A 139 18.46 -9.17 32.17
C ALA A 139 18.76 -7.97 33.08
N TRP A 140 19.29 -6.88 32.51
CA TRP A 140 19.75 -5.71 33.27
C TRP A 140 18.64 -5.10 34.12
N ASN A 141 17.39 -5.16 33.65
CA ASN A 141 16.21 -4.66 34.36
C ASN A 141 16.02 -5.27 35.74
N ALA A 142 16.48 -6.51 35.98
CA ALA A 142 16.36 -7.20 37.26
C ALA A 142 17.46 -6.83 38.28
N ALA A 143 18.49 -6.12 37.85
CA ALA A 143 19.70 -5.91 38.63
C ALA A 143 19.54 -4.85 39.76
N PRO A 144 20.50 -4.75 40.71
CA PRO A 144 20.38 -3.91 41.91
C PRO A 144 20.23 -2.40 41.65
N ASP A 145 20.74 -1.93 40.52
CA ASP A 145 20.66 -0.54 40.04
C ASP A 145 19.34 -0.23 39.31
N PHE A 146 18.55 -1.25 39.00
CA PHE A 146 17.26 -1.15 38.29
C PHE A 146 16.09 -1.62 39.18
N SER A 147 15.30 -2.62 38.79
CA SER A 147 14.10 -3.05 39.53
C SER A 147 14.41 -3.90 40.78
N GLN A 148 15.65 -4.39 40.97
CA GLN A 148 16.08 -5.22 42.10
C GLN A 148 15.35 -6.57 42.26
N PHE A 149 14.88 -7.20 41.17
CA PHE A 149 14.13 -8.45 41.26
C PHE A 149 14.95 -9.61 41.83
N ALA A 150 16.25 -9.71 41.53
CA ALA A 150 17.09 -10.80 42.03
C ALA A 150 17.04 -10.89 43.57
N ALA A 151 17.36 -9.80 44.26
CA ALA A 151 17.33 -9.72 45.72
C ALA A 151 15.90 -9.86 46.29
N ALA A 152 14.89 -9.33 45.59
CA ALA A 152 13.49 -9.43 46.02
C ALA A 152 13.00 -10.89 46.00
N ARG A 153 13.29 -11.64 44.92
CA ARG A 153 12.95 -13.06 44.78
C ARG A 153 13.63 -13.90 45.85
N GLU A 154 14.92 -13.66 46.10
CA GLU A 154 15.70 -14.37 47.12
C GLU A 154 15.12 -14.15 48.52
N LYS A 155 14.82 -12.90 48.89
CA LYS A 155 14.25 -12.57 50.21
C LYS A 155 12.89 -13.22 50.45
N VAL A 156 11.99 -13.19 49.46
CA VAL A 156 10.63 -13.73 49.60
C VAL A 156 10.63 -15.27 49.54
N GLY A 157 11.48 -15.84 48.67
CA GLY A 157 11.65 -17.28 48.51
C GLY A 157 10.31 -18.01 48.24
N ALA A 158 10.12 -19.13 48.94
CA ALA A 158 8.95 -20.00 48.76
C ALA A 158 7.60 -19.34 49.11
N LYS A 159 7.58 -18.22 49.84
CA LYS A 159 6.33 -17.51 50.18
C LYS A 159 5.56 -17.04 48.93
N GLN A 160 6.25 -16.87 47.80
CA GLN A 160 5.64 -16.52 46.53
C GLN A 160 4.48 -17.46 46.15
N ALA A 161 4.56 -18.75 46.49
CA ALA A 161 3.54 -19.75 46.19
C ALA A 161 2.18 -19.51 46.90
N ASN A 162 2.12 -18.58 47.86
CA ASN A 162 0.88 -18.14 48.49
C ASN A 162 0.05 -17.21 47.59
N ILE A 163 0.69 -16.62 46.57
CA ILE A 163 0.09 -15.62 45.71
C ILE A 163 -0.20 -16.23 44.35
N THR A 164 -1.41 -15.99 43.87
CA THR A 164 -1.85 -16.30 42.51
C THR A 164 -1.90 -15.02 41.69
N ILE A 165 -1.18 -15.02 40.57
CA ILE A 165 -1.16 -13.96 39.59
C ILE A 165 -1.94 -14.43 38.36
N ALA A 166 -3.00 -13.72 38.00
CA ALA A 166 -3.67 -13.91 36.72
C ALA A 166 -2.91 -13.15 35.62
N HIS A 167 -2.50 -13.87 34.59
CA HIS A 167 -1.85 -13.31 33.41
C HIS A 167 -2.87 -13.29 32.27
N LEU A 168 -3.39 -12.10 31.98
CA LEU A 168 -4.39 -11.86 30.95
C LEU A 168 -3.69 -11.33 29.70
N ASP A 169 -3.54 -12.19 28.69
CA ASP A 169 -2.80 -11.84 27.48
C ASP A 169 -3.26 -12.67 26.26
N THR A 170 -2.41 -12.77 25.23
CA THR A 170 -2.57 -13.51 23.97
C THR A 170 -2.36 -15.02 24.10
N GLY A 171 -1.90 -15.48 25.26
CA GLY A 171 -1.62 -16.87 25.56
C GLY A 171 -0.18 -17.09 26.01
N PHE A 172 0.31 -18.31 25.93
CA PHE A 172 1.70 -18.64 26.25
C PHE A 172 2.19 -19.82 25.40
N ASP A 173 3.51 -19.92 25.24
CA ASP A 173 4.18 -21.06 24.62
C ASP A 173 4.42 -22.18 25.66
N PRO A 174 3.79 -23.36 25.54
CA PRO A 174 4.03 -24.48 26.42
C PRO A 174 5.41 -25.14 26.24
N GLY A 175 6.08 -24.90 25.11
CA GLY A 175 7.37 -25.47 24.76
C GLY A 175 8.58 -24.63 25.19
N HIS A 176 8.37 -23.37 25.58
CA HIS A 176 9.47 -22.48 25.96
C HIS A 176 10.05 -22.78 27.33
N GLN A 177 11.39 -22.74 27.44
CA GLN A 177 12.11 -22.96 28.70
C GLN A 177 11.79 -21.94 29.81
N THR A 178 11.25 -20.77 29.47
CA THR A 178 10.85 -19.74 30.45
C THR A 178 9.49 -20.05 31.08
N ILE A 179 8.79 -21.12 30.70
CA ILE A 179 7.48 -21.47 31.29
C ILE A 179 7.51 -21.50 32.82
N PRO A 180 6.63 -20.75 33.53
CA PRO A 180 6.63 -20.71 34.98
C PRO A 180 6.44 -22.09 35.61
N ALA A 181 7.20 -22.38 36.67
CA ALA A 181 7.16 -23.68 37.33
C ALA A 181 5.80 -23.99 37.99
N ALA A 182 5.08 -22.96 38.43
CA ALA A 182 3.77 -23.08 39.11
C ALA A 182 2.61 -22.57 38.23
N LEU A 183 2.62 -22.92 36.94
CA LEU A 183 1.54 -22.62 36.01
C LEU A 183 0.28 -23.47 36.31
N LEU A 184 -0.87 -22.83 36.52
CA LEU A 184 -2.15 -23.46 36.84
C LEU A 184 -2.89 -23.90 35.58
N THR A 185 -2.28 -24.82 34.81
CA THR A 185 -2.85 -25.31 33.53
C THR A 185 -4.24 -25.92 33.68
N ALA A 186 -4.55 -26.58 34.80
CA ALA A 186 -5.88 -27.13 35.07
C ALA A 186 -6.98 -26.05 35.25
N GLN A 187 -6.59 -24.80 35.52
CA GLN A 187 -7.50 -23.66 35.70
C GLN A 187 -7.36 -22.64 34.56
N GLN A 188 -6.57 -22.94 33.52
CA GLN A 188 -6.40 -22.04 32.40
C GLN A 188 -7.71 -21.75 31.68
N ARG A 189 -7.82 -20.57 31.08
CA ARG A 189 -9.06 -20.15 30.42
C ARG A 189 -8.77 -19.41 29.13
N ASN A 190 -9.55 -19.73 28.11
CA ASN A 190 -9.55 -19.06 26.82
C ASN A 190 -10.92 -18.44 26.58
N PHE A 191 -10.94 -17.13 26.39
CA PHE A 191 -12.13 -16.35 26.04
C PHE A 191 -12.16 -15.97 24.57
N VAL A 192 -11.22 -16.46 23.78
CA VAL A 192 -11.14 -16.25 22.34
C VAL A 192 -11.73 -17.46 21.62
N ASP A 193 -12.51 -17.19 20.58
CA ASP A 193 -13.10 -18.22 19.73
C ASP A 193 -12.14 -18.58 18.59
N ASP A 194 -11.15 -19.42 18.92
CA ASP A 194 -10.08 -19.87 18.00
C ASP A 194 -10.18 -21.38 17.69
N GLY A 195 -11.27 -22.03 18.08
CA GLY A 195 -11.50 -23.47 17.89
C GLY A 195 -10.71 -24.40 18.83
N THR A 196 -9.90 -23.86 19.75
CA THR A 196 -9.09 -24.69 20.68
C THR A 196 -9.81 -25.01 21.99
N GLY A 197 -10.96 -24.38 22.20
CA GLY A 197 -11.85 -24.59 23.34
C GLY A 197 -11.49 -23.73 24.55
N PRO A 198 -12.43 -23.56 25.50
CA PRO A 198 -12.31 -22.59 26.58
C PRO A 198 -11.27 -22.96 27.64
N ASN A 199 -10.72 -24.18 27.64
CA ASN A 199 -9.76 -24.64 28.65
C ASN A 199 -8.33 -24.74 28.07
N ASN A 200 -8.03 -23.99 27.01
CA ASN A 200 -6.71 -23.97 26.37
C ASN A 200 -6.20 -22.54 26.17
N ALA A 201 -5.34 -22.05 27.08
CA ALA A 201 -4.81 -20.70 27.01
C ALA A 201 -3.44 -20.62 26.29
N THR A 202 -3.02 -21.66 25.57
CA THR A 202 -1.79 -21.57 24.77
C THR A 202 -1.99 -20.64 23.58
N ASP A 203 -0.92 -20.02 23.11
CA ASP A 203 -0.95 -19.13 21.94
C ASP A 203 -0.95 -19.97 20.64
N HIS A 204 -1.99 -19.79 19.82
CA HIS A 204 -2.18 -20.49 18.54
C HIS A 204 -2.25 -19.52 17.35
N ALA A 205 -1.86 -18.25 17.51
CA ALA A 205 -1.90 -17.30 16.42
C ALA A 205 -0.97 -17.77 15.27
N PRO A 206 -1.39 -17.69 13.98
CA PRO A 206 -0.57 -18.14 12.86
C PRO A 206 0.70 -17.28 12.69
N ALA A 207 1.81 -17.90 12.32
CA ALA A 207 3.07 -17.21 12.01
C ALA A 207 2.94 -16.38 10.71
N GLY A 208 3.53 -15.18 10.69
CA GLY A 208 3.83 -14.47 9.44
C GLY A 208 2.76 -13.54 8.87
N THR A 209 1.86 -12.97 9.68
CA THR A 209 1.08 -11.80 9.22
C THR A 209 1.67 -10.51 9.77
N LEU A 210 1.80 -9.48 8.92
CA LEU A 210 2.33 -8.13 9.18
C LEU A 210 1.55 -7.32 10.25
N THR A 211 0.70 -7.97 11.05
CA THR A 211 -0.14 -7.39 12.12
C THR A 211 -0.38 -8.39 13.29
N SER A 212 0.20 -9.61 13.26
CA SER A 212 0.04 -10.61 14.33
C SER A 212 1.16 -10.49 15.37
N ASN A 213 0.82 -10.05 16.58
CA ASN A 213 1.73 -10.08 17.74
C ASN A 213 1.75 -11.48 18.39
N ARG A 214 2.03 -12.51 17.57
CA ARG A 214 2.22 -13.88 18.06
C ARG A 214 3.37 -13.89 19.06
N GLY A 215 3.18 -14.54 20.21
CA GLY A 215 4.20 -14.64 21.25
C GLY A 215 4.25 -13.47 22.24
N HIS A 216 3.39 -12.46 22.12
CA HIS A 216 3.35 -11.34 23.08
C HIS A 216 3.11 -11.82 24.52
N GLY A 217 2.18 -12.76 24.71
CA GLY A 217 1.88 -13.33 26.01
C GLY A 217 3.05 -14.17 26.56
N THR A 218 3.77 -14.89 25.70
CA THR A 218 5.01 -15.59 26.07
C THR A 218 6.08 -14.62 26.57
N GLY A 219 6.30 -13.50 25.86
CA GLY A 219 7.27 -12.48 26.26
C GLY A 219 6.92 -11.74 27.55
N THR A 220 5.66 -11.35 27.73
CA THR A 220 5.23 -10.71 28.99
C THR A 220 5.22 -11.68 30.17
N LEU A 221 4.89 -12.96 29.93
CA LEU A 221 4.93 -14.01 30.95
C LEU A 221 6.37 -14.30 31.40
N SER A 222 7.34 -14.26 30.49
CA SER A 222 8.74 -14.45 30.84
C SER A 222 9.26 -13.34 31.77
N LEU A 223 8.86 -12.08 31.56
CA LEU A 223 9.16 -10.97 32.48
C LEU A 223 8.40 -11.06 33.81
N LEU A 224 7.17 -11.59 33.80
CA LEU A 224 6.34 -11.72 35.00
C LEU A 224 6.85 -12.82 35.94
N ALA A 225 7.02 -14.02 35.40
CA ALA A 225 7.27 -15.24 36.16
C ALA A 225 8.13 -16.27 35.42
N GLY A 226 8.90 -15.83 34.42
CA GLY A 226 9.82 -16.67 33.66
C GLY A 226 10.78 -17.48 34.53
N ASN A 227 10.86 -18.77 34.24
CA ASN A 227 11.65 -19.74 34.99
C ASN A 227 13.17 -19.55 34.81
N LYS A 228 13.97 -20.35 35.52
CA LYS A 228 15.42 -20.38 35.38
C LYS A 228 15.82 -20.88 34.00
N LEU A 229 16.77 -20.18 33.40
CA LEU A 229 17.49 -20.69 32.24
C LEU A 229 18.61 -21.65 32.70
N ASP A 230 19.08 -22.51 31.80
CA ASP A 230 20.13 -23.51 32.07
C ASP A 230 21.53 -23.05 31.64
N GLY A 231 21.68 -21.76 31.31
CA GLY A 231 22.93 -21.20 30.78
C GLY A 231 23.20 -21.51 29.31
N SER A 232 22.27 -22.19 28.62
CA SER A 232 22.40 -22.56 27.20
C SER A 232 21.56 -21.72 26.24
N SER A 233 20.82 -20.72 26.74
CA SER A 233 20.09 -19.77 25.91
C SER A 233 21.06 -19.00 25.01
N PRO A 234 20.78 -18.88 23.69
CA PRO A 234 21.63 -18.14 22.77
C PRO A 234 21.91 -16.73 23.27
N HIS A 235 23.17 -16.28 23.19
CA HIS A 235 23.62 -14.95 23.63
C HIS A 235 23.44 -14.62 25.12
N TRP A 236 23.05 -15.60 25.95
CA TRP A 236 23.00 -15.52 27.41
C TRP A 236 23.99 -16.51 28.07
N PRO A 237 25.29 -16.47 27.72
CA PRO A 237 26.24 -17.50 28.14
C PRO A 237 26.35 -17.57 29.67
N GLY A 238 26.06 -18.74 30.23
CA GLY A 238 26.19 -18.98 31.67
C GLY A 238 25.11 -18.35 32.54
N PHE A 239 24.07 -17.72 31.96
CA PHE A 239 22.95 -17.20 32.75
C PHE A 239 22.06 -18.35 33.24
N ASN A 240 22.07 -18.58 34.55
CA ASN A 240 21.37 -19.68 35.21
C ASN A 240 20.38 -19.21 36.31
N ASP A 241 19.92 -17.96 36.21
CA ASP A 241 18.92 -17.38 37.11
C ASP A 241 17.54 -17.30 36.42
N PHE A 242 16.53 -16.91 37.19
CA PHE A 242 15.18 -16.64 36.71
C PHE A 242 15.12 -15.38 35.83
N VAL A 243 14.37 -15.46 34.74
CA VAL A 243 14.06 -14.28 33.91
C VAL A 243 13.00 -13.40 34.58
N GLY A 244 11.94 -13.99 35.12
CA GLY A 244 10.76 -13.24 35.58
C GLY A 244 10.84 -12.72 37.01
N GLY A 245 10.10 -11.66 37.31
CA GLY A 245 10.11 -11.01 38.62
C GLY A 245 9.55 -11.85 39.78
N ALA A 246 8.53 -12.69 39.54
CA ALA A 246 7.87 -13.51 40.57
C ALA A 246 7.71 -14.99 40.13
N PRO A 247 8.82 -15.71 39.90
CA PRO A 247 8.81 -17.01 39.21
C PRO A 247 8.27 -18.18 40.05
N LEU A 248 8.14 -18.01 41.37
CA LEU A 248 7.62 -19.03 42.29
C LEU A 248 6.15 -18.78 42.68
N ALA A 249 5.52 -17.73 42.14
CA ALA A 249 4.10 -17.48 42.32
C ALA A 249 3.26 -18.43 41.46
N LYS A 250 2.02 -18.70 41.88
CA LYS A 250 1.08 -19.47 41.06
C LYS A 250 0.61 -18.59 39.90
N ILE A 251 0.73 -19.06 38.68
CA ILE A 251 0.31 -18.29 37.50
C ILE A 251 -0.97 -18.88 36.92
N LEU A 252 -2.03 -18.07 36.83
CA LEU A 252 -3.27 -18.41 36.17
C LEU A 252 -3.27 -17.81 34.75
N PRO A 253 -3.02 -18.61 33.69
CA PRO A 253 -3.03 -18.11 32.33
C PRO A 253 -4.47 -17.93 31.82
N VAL A 254 -4.78 -16.73 31.34
CA VAL A 254 -6.09 -16.35 30.83
C VAL A 254 -5.92 -15.69 29.46
N ARG A 255 -6.26 -16.40 28.39
CA ARG A 255 -6.19 -15.88 27.03
C ARG A 255 -7.44 -15.04 26.73
N ILE A 256 -7.25 -13.75 26.42
CA ILE A 256 -8.33 -12.78 26.16
C ILE A 256 -8.30 -12.18 24.75
N ALA A 257 -7.25 -12.45 23.97
CA ALA A 257 -7.09 -11.98 22.59
C ALA A 257 -6.28 -12.96 21.72
N ASP A 258 -6.43 -12.86 20.40
CA ASP A 258 -5.57 -13.55 19.41
C ASP A 258 -4.24 -12.82 19.20
N TRP A 259 -4.28 -11.50 19.21
CA TRP A 259 -3.14 -10.59 19.13
C TRP A 259 -3.52 -9.26 19.77
N VAL A 260 -2.55 -8.38 20.06
CA VAL A 260 -2.78 -7.15 20.85
C VAL A 260 -3.82 -6.20 20.24
N VAL A 261 -4.06 -6.32 18.93
CA VAL A 261 -4.95 -5.49 18.10
C VAL A 261 -6.32 -6.15 17.79
N ARG A 262 -6.69 -7.25 18.46
CA ARG A 262 -8.02 -7.91 18.30
C ARG A 262 -8.56 -8.37 19.65
N LEU A 263 -8.63 -7.41 20.57
CA LEU A 263 -9.24 -7.53 21.89
C LEU A 263 -10.65 -6.93 21.87
N THR A 264 -11.59 -7.48 22.64
CA THR A 264 -12.92 -6.90 22.85
C THR A 264 -13.12 -6.53 24.30
N THR A 265 -14.02 -5.59 24.57
CA THR A 265 -14.42 -5.24 25.94
C THR A 265 -15.00 -6.46 26.66
N GLY A 266 -15.82 -7.26 25.99
CA GLY A 266 -16.40 -8.48 26.54
C GLY A 266 -15.35 -9.46 27.06
N THR A 267 -14.30 -9.75 26.28
CA THR A 267 -13.25 -10.69 26.70
C THR A 267 -12.38 -10.16 27.85
N MET A 268 -12.12 -8.84 27.92
CA MET A 268 -11.47 -8.23 29.09
C MET A 268 -12.30 -8.40 30.37
N VAL A 269 -13.60 -8.13 30.28
CA VAL A 269 -14.54 -8.25 31.41
C VAL A 269 -14.58 -9.69 31.92
N GLN A 270 -14.70 -10.67 31.01
CA GLN A 270 -14.70 -12.09 31.36
C GLN A 270 -13.38 -12.51 32.01
N GLY A 271 -12.24 -12.05 31.47
CA GLY A 271 -10.92 -12.34 32.03
C GLY A 271 -10.73 -11.81 33.45
N ILE A 272 -11.09 -10.54 33.69
CA ILE A 272 -10.99 -9.90 35.01
C ILE A 272 -11.89 -10.62 36.02
N ASP A 273 -13.13 -10.92 35.64
CA ASP A 273 -14.07 -11.61 36.51
C ASP A 273 -13.63 -13.05 36.81
N TYR A 274 -13.06 -13.74 35.81
CA TYR A 274 -12.51 -15.09 35.99
C TYR A 274 -11.34 -15.08 36.97
N ALA A 275 -10.38 -14.16 36.82
CA ALA A 275 -9.27 -14.00 37.75
C ALA A 275 -9.75 -13.78 39.20
N ARG A 276 -10.76 -12.92 39.37
CA ARG A 276 -11.41 -12.68 40.67
C ARG A 276 -12.06 -13.94 41.22
N LYS A 277 -12.82 -14.69 40.41
CA LYS A 277 -13.50 -15.93 40.79
C LYS A 277 -12.53 -17.05 41.16
N GLN A 278 -11.38 -17.13 40.49
CA GLN A 278 -10.29 -18.06 40.84
C GLN A 278 -9.47 -17.58 42.05
N GLY A 279 -9.79 -16.42 42.63
CA GLY A 279 -9.13 -15.91 43.81
C GLY A 279 -7.71 -15.41 43.55
N ALA A 280 -7.41 -14.89 42.36
CA ALA A 280 -6.14 -14.23 42.09
C ALA A 280 -5.97 -13.00 42.99
N GLN A 281 -4.76 -12.77 43.50
CA GLN A 281 -4.44 -11.57 44.28
C GLN A 281 -3.90 -10.45 43.39
N VAL A 282 -3.24 -10.80 42.29
CA VAL A 282 -2.66 -9.86 41.32
C VAL A 282 -3.15 -10.22 39.93
N LEU A 283 -3.40 -9.21 39.11
CA LEU A 283 -3.74 -9.34 37.70
C LEU A 283 -2.75 -8.51 36.88
N SER A 284 -2.07 -9.15 35.94
CA SER A 284 -1.21 -8.50 34.95
C SER A 284 -1.89 -8.57 33.59
N MET A 285 -2.11 -7.41 32.96
CA MET A 285 -2.69 -7.34 31.61
C MET A 285 -1.94 -6.32 30.75
N SER A 286 -1.11 -6.80 29.84
CA SER A 286 -0.24 -5.97 29.00
C SER A 286 -0.97 -5.49 27.73
N MET A 287 -2.21 -5.05 27.90
CA MET A 287 -3.11 -4.64 26.83
C MET A 287 -4.03 -3.53 27.34
N GLY A 288 -4.60 -2.77 26.42
CA GLY A 288 -5.55 -1.71 26.76
C GLY A 288 -6.51 -1.40 25.64
N GLY A 289 -7.51 -0.61 25.97
CA GLY A 289 -8.62 -0.33 25.11
C GLY A 289 -9.50 0.86 25.48
N LEU A 290 -10.65 0.94 24.83
CA LEU A 290 -11.71 1.92 25.01
C LEU A 290 -12.40 1.83 26.38
N ALA A 291 -12.91 2.97 26.84
CA ALA A 291 -13.78 3.09 28.00
C ALA A 291 -15.07 2.29 27.81
N SER A 292 -15.58 1.72 28.90
CA SER A 292 -16.77 0.87 28.90
C SER A 292 -17.36 0.81 30.30
N GLN A 293 -18.68 0.81 30.38
CA GLN A 293 -19.41 0.62 31.63
C GLN A 293 -19.29 -0.80 32.16
N ALA A 294 -19.30 -1.81 31.28
CA ALA A 294 -19.08 -3.20 31.69
C ALA A 294 -17.68 -3.41 32.28
N LEU A 295 -16.66 -2.78 31.68
CA LEU A 295 -15.28 -2.81 32.16
C LEU A 295 -15.12 -2.09 33.51
N VAL A 296 -15.78 -0.95 33.69
CA VAL A 296 -15.84 -0.24 34.99
C VAL A 296 -16.40 -1.12 36.10
N ASP A 297 -17.50 -1.83 35.82
CA ASP A 297 -18.13 -2.72 36.79
C ASP A 297 -17.19 -3.88 37.16
N ALA A 298 -16.52 -4.49 36.18
CA ALA A 298 -15.53 -5.56 36.41
C ALA A 298 -14.35 -5.08 37.26
N VAL A 299 -13.78 -3.91 36.93
CA VAL A 299 -12.67 -3.28 37.67
C VAL A 299 -13.07 -2.95 39.10
N ASN A 300 -14.25 -2.35 39.30
CA ASN A 300 -14.74 -2.03 40.62
C ASN A 300 -14.92 -3.28 41.48
N LEU A 301 -15.50 -4.34 40.90
CA LEU A 301 -15.72 -5.61 41.60
C LEU A 301 -14.39 -6.31 41.94
N ALA A 302 -13.43 -6.37 41.01
CA ALA A 302 -12.11 -6.94 41.25
C ALA A 302 -11.33 -6.18 42.35
N TYR A 303 -11.38 -4.84 42.31
CA TYR A 303 -10.80 -3.99 43.35
C TYR A 303 -11.42 -4.25 44.73
N ASP A 304 -12.76 -4.29 44.79
CA ASP A 304 -13.49 -4.53 46.04
C ASP A 304 -13.18 -5.93 46.62
N HIS A 305 -12.86 -6.89 45.76
CA HIS A 305 -12.37 -8.24 46.10
C HIS A 305 -10.86 -8.32 46.40
N GLY A 306 -10.14 -7.21 46.35
CA GLY A 306 -8.73 -7.16 46.73
C GLY A 306 -7.75 -7.61 45.65
N VAL A 307 -8.14 -7.60 44.38
CA VAL A 307 -7.27 -7.91 43.24
C VAL A 307 -6.46 -6.67 42.87
N VAL A 308 -5.12 -6.76 42.94
CA VAL A 308 -4.23 -5.71 42.46
C VAL A 308 -4.11 -5.82 40.94
N MET A 309 -4.79 -4.92 40.22
CA MET A 309 -4.74 -4.89 38.75
C MET A 309 -3.63 -3.95 38.29
N VAL A 310 -2.74 -4.48 37.44
CA VAL A 310 -1.65 -3.75 36.80
C VAL A 310 -1.81 -3.91 35.29
N THR A 311 -1.91 -2.79 34.58
CA THR A 311 -2.16 -2.81 33.14
C THR A 311 -1.31 -1.79 32.40
N ALA A 312 -0.99 -2.08 31.14
CA ALA A 312 -0.14 -1.23 30.32
C ALA A 312 -0.74 0.18 30.14
N ALA A 313 0.10 1.22 30.27
CA ALA A 313 -0.32 2.60 30.05
C ALA A 313 -0.75 2.86 28.59
N GLY A 314 -0.30 2.04 27.64
CA GLY A 314 -0.53 2.22 26.20
C GLY A 314 0.74 2.72 25.51
N ASN A 315 0.77 2.61 24.18
CA ASN A 315 1.91 3.04 23.36
C ASN A 315 1.42 3.94 22.21
N ASN A 316 2.25 4.88 21.77
CA ASN A 316 1.96 5.80 20.67
C ASN A 316 3.17 5.97 19.72
N PHE A 317 2.89 6.38 18.48
CA PHE A 317 3.86 6.63 17.40
C PHE A 317 3.72 8.06 16.86
N THR A 318 3.64 9.06 17.76
CA THR A 318 3.47 10.50 17.46
C THR A 318 2.11 10.98 16.92
N ILE A 319 1.33 10.17 16.18
CA ILE A 319 0.01 10.54 15.58
C ILE A 319 -1.24 9.97 16.30
N THR A 320 -1.08 9.06 17.26
CA THR A 320 -2.17 8.48 18.08
C THR A 320 -2.25 9.16 19.46
N PRO A 321 -3.38 9.04 20.21
CA PRO A 321 -3.52 9.65 21.53
C PRO A 321 -2.38 9.26 22.49
N ARG A 322 -1.81 10.25 23.17
CA ARG A 322 -0.61 10.09 24.02
C ARG A 322 -0.95 9.78 25.49
N SER A 323 -2.24 9.88 25.83
CA SER A 323 -2.75 9.69 27.19
C SER A 323 -2.96 8.21 27.53
N ILE A 324 -2.97 7.88 28.82
CA ILE A 324 -3.12 6.49 29.30
C ILE A 324 -4.44 5.87 28.77
N VAL A 325 -4.40 4.59 28.39
CA VAL A 325 -5.57 3.84 27.87
C VAL A 325 -6.36 3.11 28.98
N TYR A 326 -7.59 2.65 28.73
CA TYR A 326 -8.35 1.86 29.71
C TYR A 326 -7.96 0.38 29.65
N PRO A 327 -8.08 -0.40 30.74
CA PRO A 327 -8.51 0.01 32.07
C PRO A 327 -7.40 0.70 32.88
N ALA A 328 -6.18 0.85 32.36
CA ALA A 328 -5.07 1.48 33.07
C ALA A 328 -5.40 2.88 33.58
N ARG A 329 -6.23 3.63 32.83
CA ARG A 329 -6.74 4.97 33.15
C ARG A 329 -7.75 5.01 34.30
N TYR A 330 -8.34 3.89 34.71
CA TYR A 330 -9.16 3.88 35.93
C TYR A 330 -8.27 3.95 37.18
N ASN A 331 -8.58 4.85 38.11
CA ASN A 331 -7.78 5.04 39.34
C ASN A 331 -7.70 3.79 40.24
N ARG A 332 -8.61 2.82 40.09
CA ARG A 332 -8.56 1.51 40.76
C ARG A 332 -7.61 0.50 40.10
N VAL A 333 -7.00 0.87 38.98
CA VAL A 333 -5.99 0.10 38.24
C VAL A 333 -4.65 0.85 38.29
N LEU A 334 -3.57 0.11 38.48
CA LEU A 334 -2.22 0.66 38.49
C LEU A 334 -1.70 0.70 37.05
N ALA A 335 -1.47 1.91 36.52
CA ALA A 335 -0.95 2.08 35.16
C ALA A 335 0.57 1.91 35.15
N ALA A 336 1.08 1.02 34.28
CA ALA A 336 2.51 0.82 34.10
C ALA A 336 3.05 1.71 32.99
N CYS A 337 3.85 2.72 33.35
CA CYS A 337 4.56 3.61 32.44
C CYS A 337 5.98 3.09 32.16
N GLY A 338 6.60 3.54 31.06
CA GLY A 338 7.92 3.07 30.65
C GLY A 338 9.09 3.96 31.05
N VAL A 339 10.18 3.35 31.52
CA VAL A 339 11.45 4.00 31.89
C VAL A 339 12.61 3.34 31.16
N MET A 340 13.43 4.10 30.45
CA MET A 340 14.55 3.55 29.69
C MET A 340 15.76 3.24 30.59
N GLY A 341 16.69 2.42 30.10
CA GLY A 341 17.89 1.99 30.84
C GLY A 341 18.81 3.14 31.28
N ASP A 342 18.76 4.30 30.62
CA ASP A 342 19.50 5.51 31.00
C ASP A 342 18.77 6.39 32.03
N GLY A 343 17.57 5.97 32.46
CA GLY A 343 16.74 6.68 33.42
C GLY A 343 15.89 7.80 32.81
N ARG A 344 15.77 7.95 31.48
CA ARG A 344 14.75 8.81 30.85
C ARG A 344 13.39 8.09 30.83
N ALA A 345 12.31 8.85 30.64
CA ALA A 345 11.01 8.27 30.32
C ALA A 345 11.05 7.64 28.92
N TYR A 346 10.29 6.58 28.70
CA TYR A 346 10.09 5.98 27.36
C TYR A 346 9.17 6.87 26.50
N ALA A 347 9.62 8.09 26.24
CA ALA A 347 8.92 9.14 25.51
C ALA A 347 9.94 10.19 25.01
N GLY A 348 9.52 11.04 24.06
CA GLY A 348 10.41 12.00 23.39
C GLY A 348 11.39 11.32 22.42
N LEU A 349 10.99 10.20 21.82
CA LEU A 349 11.76 9.45 20.82
C LEU A 349 11.51 10.00 19.41
N SER A 350 12.36 9.63 18.47
CA SER A 350 12.27 10.06 17.07
C SER A 350 10.90 9.75 16.46
N PHE A 351 10.51 10.54 15.45
CA PHE A 351 9.27 10.31 14.70
C PHE A 351 9.26 8.89 14.12
N GLY A 352 8.12 8.19 14.25
CA GLY A 352 7.98 6.80 13.82
C GLY A 352 8.50 5.75 14.83
N THR A 353 9.08 6.16 15.97
CA THR A 353 9.49 5.22 17.04
C THR A 353 8.39 5.07 18.09
N MET A 354 8.12 3.81 18.50
CA MET A 354 7.16 3.52 19.57
C MET A 354 7.57 4.20 20.88
N GLN A 355 6.61 4.83 21.55
CA GLN A 355 6.76 5.47 22.84
C GLN A 355 5.66 5.04 23.80
N GLY A 356 5.91 5.09 25.10
CA GLY A 356 4.91 4.83 26.13
C GLY A 356 4.01 6.02 26.40
N ASN A 357 2.72 5.75 26.60
CA ASN A 357 1.74 6.75 26.99
C ASN A 357 1.93 7.15 28.46
N TYR A 358 1.61 8.41 28.76
CA TYR A 358 1.57 8.94 30.11
C TYR A 358 0.53 10.06 30.19
N GLY A 359 0.13 10.41 31.41
CA GLY A 359 -0.92 11.39 31.64
C GLY A 359 -2.35 10.86 31.40
N PRO A 360 -3.37 11.69 31.66
CA PRO A 360 -3.27 13.08 32.09
C PRO A 360 -2.77 13.21 33.55
N PRO A 361 -2.39 14.42 34.01
CA PRO A 361 -1.78 14.64 35.32
C PRO A 361 -2.55 14.01 36.49
N SER A 362 -3.88 14.15 36.51
CA SER A 362 -4.75 13.53 37.53
C SER A 362 -4.60 12.01 37.63
N LYS A 363 -4.28 11.32 36.52
CA LYS A 363 -4.08 9.87 36.51
C LYS A 363 -2.71 9.44 37.04
N MET A 364 -1.73 10.32 36.98
CA MET A 364 -0.34 10.02 37.38
C MET A 364 -0.17 9.79 38.89
N ASP A 365 -1.23 10.02 39.69
CA ASP A 365 -1.30 9.60 41.09
C ASP A 365 -1.38 8.10 41.31
N THR A 366 -1.85 7.36 40.30
CA THR A 366 -2.01 5.90 40.37
C THR A 366 -1.21 5.17 39.27
N ALA A 367 -0.20 5.83 38.71
CA ALA A 367 0.76 5.27 37.75
C ALA A 367 2.11 4.97 38.41
N LEU A 368 2.87 4.02 37.85
CA LEU A 368 4.22 3.67 38.28
C LEU A 368 5.08 3.29 37.07
N GLY A 369 6.36 3.62 37.10
CA GLY A 369 7.32 3.25 36.06
C GLY A 369 8.02 1.92 36.28
N ALA A 370 8.20 1.15 35.22
CA ALA A 370 9.17 0.07 35.18
C ALA A 370 9.97 0.10 33.86
N TYR A 371 11.04 -0.68 33.81
CA TYR A 371 12.04 -0.55 32.75
C TYR A 371 11.58 -1.12 31.40
N THR A 372 11.74 -0.34 30.33
CA THR A 372 11.46 -0.63 28.91
C THR A 372 12.00 0.54 28.07
N PRO A 373 12.43 0.36 26.80
CA PRO A 373 12.49 -0.87 26.01
C PRO A 373 13.76 -1.67 26.34
N ASN A 374 14.10 -2.62 25.48
CA ASN A 374 15.35 -3.37 25.52
C ASN A 374 15.51 -4.28 26.75
N VAL A 375 14.40 -4.83 27.25
CA VAL A 375 14.40 -5.80 28.37
C VAL A 375 14.18 -7.23 27.85
N PRO A 376 14.40 -8.28 28.66
CA PRO A 376 14.24 -9.66 28.21
C PRO A 376 12.86 -9.95 27.61
N TRP A 377 12.83 -10.71 26.51
CA TRP A 377 11.59 -11.11 25.85
C TRP A 377 11.70 -12.55 25.33
N ALA A 378 10.74 -13.40 25.65
CA ALA A 378 10.78 -14.81 25.26
C ALA A 378 10.14 -15.01 23.87
N GLU A 379 10.87 -15.63 22.96
CA GLU A 379 10.42 -15.84 21.58
C GLU A 379 9.59 -17.13 21.48
N ILE A 380 8.32 -17.00 21.06
CA ILE A 380 7.43 -18.14 20.86
C ILE A 380 7.97 -19.13 19.82
N ASP A 381 7.74 -20.43 20.03
CA ASP A 381 8.25 -21.57 19.26
C ASP A 381 9.77 -21.76 19.31
N CYS A 382 10.51 -20.80 19.86
CA CYS A 382 11.95 -20.85 19.99
C CYS A 382 12.35 -21.19 21.43
N ARG A 383 12.23 -22.49 21.76
CA ARG A 383 12.38 -23.06 23.12
C ARG A 383 13.40 -22.40 24.05
N LYS A 384 14.56 -21.97 23.53
CA LYS A 384 15.68 -21.44 24.31
C LYS A 384 15.96 -19.95 24.08
N VAL A 385 15.36 -19.30 23.10
CA VAL A 385 15.69 -17.92 22.73
C VAL A 385 14.99 -16.96 23.68
N VAL A 386 15.77 -16.05 24.28
CA VAL A 386 15.23 -14.92 25.06
C VAL A 386 15.94 -13.69 24.53
N ASP A 387 15.23 -12.89 23.75
CA ASP A 387 15.71 -11.66 23.15
C ASP A 387 15.90 -10.56 24.18
N MET A 388 16.56 -9.50 23.75
CA MET A 388 16.77 -8.28 24.53
C MET A 388 16.09 -7.07 23.86
N ASP A 389 15.03 -7.30 23.09
CA ASP A 389 14.26 -6.30 22.33
C ASP A 389 12.89 -5.97 22.97
N GLY A 390 12.60 -6.54 24.15
CA GLY A 390 11.33 -6.38 24.85
C GLY A 390 11.00 -4.90 25.07
N SER A 391 9.92 -4.44 24.45
CA SER A 391 9.58 -3.03 24.32
C SER A 391 8.11 -2.73 24.64
N GLY A 392 7.77 -1.44 24.70
CA GLY A 392 6.44 -0.99 25.06
C GLY A 392 6.12 -1.01 26.57
N THR A 393 5.05 -0.30 26.96
CA THR A 393 4.50 -0.36 28.32
C THR A 393 4.01 -1.77 28.72
N SER A 394 3.83 -2.64 27.73
CA SER A 394 3.60 -4.08 27.90
C SER A 394 4.76 -4.81 28.56
N ALA A 395 6.01 -4.38 28.37
CA ALA A 395 7.18 -4.93 29.06
C ALA A 395 7.34 -4.39 30.50
N ALA A 396 6.85 -3.17 30.76
CA ALA A 396 6.83 -2.56 32.10
C ALA A 396 5.76 -3.19 33.02
N THR A 397 4.59 -3.51 32.48
CA THR A 397 3.44 -4.09 33.19
C THR A 397 3.75 -5.33 34.04
N PRO A 398 4.35 -6.41 33.49
CA PRO A 398 4.62 -7.63 34.24
C PRO A 398 5.61 -7.42 35.39
N GLN A 399 6.53 -6.45 35.26
CA GLN A 399 7.46 -6.10 36.33
C GLN A 399 6.72 -5.48 37.52
N VAL A 400 5.83 -4.52 37.28
CA VAL A 400 5.04 -3.90 38.35
C VAL A 400 4.11 -4.92 39.02
N ALA A 401 3.49 -5.82 38.25
CA ALA A 401 2.69 -6.92 38.78
C ALA A 401 3.51 -7.90 39.63
N ALA A 402 4.72 -8.27 39.18
CA ALA A 402 5.63 -9.11 39.94
C ALA A 402 6.02 -8.48 41.28
N ALA A 403 6.33 -7.18 41.30
CA ALA A 403 6.67 -6.48 42.55
C ALA A 403 5.49 -6.42 43.53
N ALA A 404 4.26 -6.20 43.03
CA ALA A 404 3.05 -6.30 43.83
C ALA A 404 2.88 -7.70 44.44
N ALA A 405 3.09 -8.75 43.66
CA ALA A 405 3.00 -10.13 44.10
C ALA A 405 4.06 -10.48 45.16
N LEU A 406 5.31 -10.04 44.96
CA LEU A 406 6.40 -10.24 45.93
C LEU A 406 6.12 -9.55 47.26
N TRP A 407 5.61 -8.32 47.24
CA TRP A 407 5.24 -7.61 48.46
C TRP A 407 4.08 -8.29 49.20
N LEU A 408 3.05 -8.71 48.46
CA LEU A 408 1.93 -9.46 49.05
C LEU A 408 2.39 -10.80 49.63
N ALA A 409 3.29 -11.52 48.96
CA ALA A 409 3.83 -12.80 49.42
C ALA A 409 4.62 -12.65 50.71
N GLU A 410 5.48 -11.63 50.80
CA GLU A 410 6.29 -11.37 51.99
C GLU A 410 5.43 -11.08 53.21
N HIS A 411 4.34 -10.32 53.00
CA HIS A 411 3.48 -9.80 54.05
C HIS A 411 2.13 -10.51 54.17
N TRP A 412 1.99 -11.68 53.53
CA TRP A 412 0.70 -12.35 53.34
C TRP A 412 -0.04 -12.60 54.65
N ASP A 413 0.68 -13.00 55.69
CA ASP A 413 0.10 -13.33 57.01
C ASP A 413 -0.61 -12.18 57.71
N VAL A 414 -0.26 -10.94 57.35
CA VAL A 414 -0.90 -9.71 57.83
C VAL A 414 -2.02 -9.31 56.88
N VAL A 415 -1.71 -9.12 55.60
CA VAL A 415 -2.65 -8.52 54.64
C VAL A 415 -3.83 -9.43 54.30
N LYS A 416 -3.69 -10.76 54.46
CA LYS A 416 -4.81 -11.70 54.29
C LYS A 416 -5.91 -11.49 55.33
N LYS A 417 -5.55 -10.95 56.52
CA LYS A 417 -6.44 -10.70 57.66
C LYS A 417 -7.07 -9.30 57.67
N TYR A 418 -6.78 -8.46 56.66
CA TYR A 418 -7.45 -7.16 56.59
C TYR A 418 -8.98 -7.34 56.55
N PRO A 419 -9.72 -6.47 57.26
CA PRO A 419 -11.17 -6.62 57.42
C PRO A 419 -11.93 -6.45 56.10
N GLN A 420 -11.35 -5.75 55.12
CA GLN A 420 -11.94 -5.57 53.80
C GLN A 420 -10.90 -5.88 52.70
N PRO A 421 -11.22 -6.68 51.67
CA PRO A 421 -10.22 -7.15 50.69
C PRO A 421 -9.50 -6.02 49.91
N TRP A 422 -10.21 -4.95 49.52
CA TRP A 422 -9.61 -3.80 48.80
C TRP A 422 -8.42 -3.17 49.53
N MET A 423 -8.33 -3.33 50.86
CA MET A 423 -7.21 -2.82 51.66
C MET A 423 -5.87 -3.42 51.21
N ARG A 424 -5.87 -4.64 50.65
CA ARG A 424 -4.67 -5.26 50.08
C ARG A 424 -4.13 -4.46 48.90
N VAL A 425 -5.01 -3.93 48.05
CA VAL A 425 -4.64 -3.13 46.88
C VAL A 425 -3.97 -1.83 47.31
N GLU A 426 -4.56 -1.13 48.27
CA GLU A 426 -4.02 0.15 48.74
C GLU A 426 -2.75 -0.02 49.58
N ALA A 427 -2.62 -1.13 50.32
CA ALA A 427 -1.40 -1.45 51.02
C ALA A 427 -0.23 -1.69 50.07
N VAL A 428 -0.45 -2.44 48.98
CA VAL A 428 0.54 -2.65 47.91
C VAL A 428 0.91 -1.33 47.26
N ARG A 429 -0.08 -0.51 46.87
CA ARG A 429 0.16 0.80 46.25
C ARG A 429 1.01 1.69 47.14
N LYS A 430 0.66 1.82 48.43
CA LYS A 430 1.47 2.60 49.37
C LYS A 430 2.91 2.09 49.47
N ALA A 431 3.11 0.78 49.53
CA ALA A 431 4.45 0.20 49.61
C ALA A 431 5.29 0.49 48.35
N LEU A 432 4.74 0.19 47.17
CA LEU A 432 5.42 0.44 45.89
C LEU A 432 5.69 1.93 45.70
N PHE A 433 4.70 2.79 45.95
CA PHE A 433 4.82 4.23 45.75
C PHE A 433 5.77 4.89 46.76
N ALA A 434 5.79 4.43 48.01
CA ALA A 434 6.69 4.99 49.03
C ALA A 434 8.15 4.67 48.75
N LYS A 435 8.43 3.55 48.07
CA LYS A 435 9.79 3.05 47.83
C LYS A 435 10.28 3.25 46.40
N ALA A 436 9.41 3.67 45.49
CA ALA A 436 9.79 4.05 44.14
C ALA A 436 10.77 5.23 44.12
N LEU A 437 11.72 5.20 43.18
CA LEU A 437 12.65 6.32 42.96
C LEU A 437 11.87 7.50 42.41
N LYS A 438 11.91 8.62 43.14
CA LYS A 438 11.21 9.84 42.76
C LYS A 438 11.95 10.65 41.71
N SER A 439 13.21 10.33 41.43
CA SER A 439 14.04 10.96 40.41
C SER A 439 15.07 9.95 39.90
N THR A 440 15.56 10.17 38.69
CA THR A 440 16.66 9.42 38.09
C THR A 440 17.82 10.38 37.76
N ALA A 441 18.90 9.87 37.16
CA ALA A 441 19.98 10.71 36.65
C ALA A 441 19.54 11.66 35.51
N LYS A 442 18.40 11.38 34.86
CA LYS A 442 17.91 12.12 33.68
C LYS A 442 16.52 12.73 33.85
N MET A 443 15.81 12.42 34.92
CA MET A 443 14.51 13.01 35.25
C MET A 443 14.50 13.50 36.69
N ASN A 444 14.14 14.76 36.89
CA ASN A 444 13.91 15.31 38.22
C ASN A 444 12.57 14.81 38.81
N ALA A 445 12.25 15.22 40.04
CA ALA A 445 11.03 14.76 40.71
C ALA A 445 9.72 15.19 40.04
N ALA A 446 9.68 16.39 39.45
CA ALA A 446 8.50 16.89 38.75
C ALA A 446 8.28 16.13 37.44
N GLU A 447 9.33 15.96 36.64
CA GLU A 447 9.26 15.21 35.37
C GLU A 447 8.96 13.73 35.60
N THR A 448 9.55 13.14 36.64
CA THR A 448 9.23 11.76 37.05
C THR A 448 7.76 11.65 37.42
N LYS A 449 7.22 12.62 38.17
CA LYS A 449 5.80 12.64 38.52
C LYS A 449 4.90 12.76 37.30
N GLU A 450 5.27 13.62 36.35
CA GLU A 450 4.52 13.88 35.13
C GLU A 450 4.49 12.68 34.17
N LYS A 451 5.65 12.07 33.90
CA LYS A 451 5.78 11.03 32.86
C LYS A 451 5.68 9.61 33.41
N ILE A 452 6.07 9.40 34.67
CA ILE A 452 6.23 8.07 35.28
C ILE A 452 5.27 7.85 36.47
N GLY A 453 4.71 8.92 37.04
CA GLY A 453 3.73 8.85 38.12
C GLY A 453 4.39 8.78 39.48
N GLN A 454 4.18 7.70 40.22
CA GLN A 454 4.70 7.58 41.58
C GLN A 454 6.20 7.25 41.64
N GLY A 455 6.88 7.16 40.50
CA GLY A 455 8.34 6.95 40.43
C GLY A 455 8.72 5.65 39.73
N VAL A 456 10.02 5.38 39.69
CA VAL A 456 10.59 4.17 39.09
C VAL A 456 10.59 3.02 40.11
N LEU A 457 10.10 1.86 39.70
CA LEU A 457 9.92 0.67 40.53
C LEU A 457 11.24 0.20 41.20
N ARG A 458 11.14 -0.17 42.48
CA ARG A 458 12.20 -0.79 43.29
C ARG A 458 11.63 -1.95 44.10
N ALA A 459 11.66 -3.16 43.54
CA ALA A 459 10.92 -4.30 44.08
C ALA A 459 11.46 -4.74 45.45
N PHE A 460 12.78 -4.81 45.63
CA PHE A 460 13.38 -5.20 46.91
C PHE A 460 13.14 -4.14 47.99
N ASP A 461 13.34 -2.86 47.66
CA ASP A 461 13.13 -1.76 48.60
C ASP A 461 11.67 -1.71 49.11
N ALA A 462 10.70 -2.00 48.23
CA ALA A 462 9.28 -2.12 48.58
C ALA A 462 9.02 -3.17 49.68
N LEU A 463 9.72 -4.30 49.68
CA LEU A 463 9.55 -5.36 50.70
C LEU A 463 9.84 -4.87 52.12
N GLY A 464 10.70 -3.85 52.25
CA GLY A 464 11.02 -3.23 53.54
C GLY A 464 9.93 -2.29 54.07
N PHE A 465 8.90 -2.00 53.29
CA PHE A 465 7.77 -1.20 53.74
C PHE A 465 6.75 -2.10 54.45
N PRO A 466 6.51 -1.92 55.78
CA PRO A 466 5.59 -2.77 56.52
C PRO A 466 4.14 -2.54 56.09
N PRO A 467 3.26 -3.54 56.21
CA PRO A 467 1.83 -3.39 55.91
C PRO A 467 1.21 -2.26 56.73
N PRO A 468 0.61 -1.24 56.10
CA PRO A 468 -0.06 -0.16 56.83
C PRO A 468 -1.19 -0.66 57.72
N ALA A 469 -1.42 0.00 58.85
CA ALA A 469 -2.59 -0.27 59.68
C ALA A 469 -3.88 -0.09 58.86
N ALA A 470 -4.86 -0.98 59.04
CA ALA A 470 -6.09 -1.00 58.25
C ALA A 470 -6.87 0.34 58.28
N ASN A 471 -6.84 1.05 59.41
CA ASN A 471 -7.47 2.37 59.57
C ASN A 471 -6.74 3.51 58.84
N SER A 472 -5.51 3.31 58.40
CA SER A 472 -4.73 4.29 57.62
C SER A 472 -4.96 4.18 56.11
N LEU A 473 -5.63 3.11 55.67
CA LEU A 473 -5.89 2.84 54.26
C LEU A 473 -7.21 3.51 53.85
N THR A 474 -7.19 4.20 52.72
CA THR A 474 -8.35 4.90 52.18
C THR A 474 -8.83 4.18 50.93
N LYS A 475 -10.11 3.79 50.92
CA LYS A 475 -10.72 3.17 49.75
C LYS A 475 -10.85 4.22 48.65
N LEU A 476 -10.37 3.93 47.44
CA LEU A 476 -10.57 4.84 46.32
C LEU A 476 -12.03 4.88 45.88
N ALA A 477 -12.43 6.04 45.35
CA ALA A 477 -13.70 6.21 44.68
C ALA A 477 -13.90 5.14 43.60
N ARG A 478 -15.17 4.81 43.31
CA ARG A 478 -15.50 3.88 42.23
C ARG A 478 -15.00 4.46 40.91
N ALA A 479 -14.46 3.60 40.04
CA ALA A 479 -14.21 3.98 38.66
C ALA A 479 -15.53 4.37 38.00
N THR A 480 -15.49 5.35 37.10
CA THR A 480 -16.63 5.86 36.33
C THR A 480 -16.41 5.62 34.85
N TYR A 481 -17.49 5.52 34.09
CA TYR A 481 -17.49 5.31 32.62
C TYR A 481 -17.69 6.63 31.86
N THR A 482 -17.57 7.76 32.56
CA THR A 482 -17.80 9.11 32.06
C THR A 482 -16.98 10.09 32.89
N TRP A 483 -16.60 11.21 32.30
CA TRP A 483 -15.99 12.33 33.00
C TRP A 483 -17.06 13.20 33.68
N SER A 484 -16.73 13.70 34.86
CA SER A 484 -17.64 14.53 35.67
C SER A 484 -18.17 15.76 34.92
N TRP A 485 -17.39 16.36 34.02
CA TRP A 485 -17.84 17.51 33.25
C TRP A 485 -18.84 17.14 32.14
N LEU A 486 -18.87 15.88 31.67
CA LEU A 486 -19.89 15.38 30.75
C LEU A 486 -21.22 15.12 31.46
N ASP A 487 -21.26 15.08 32.79
CA ASP A 487 -22.51 14.93 33.55
C ASP A 487 -23.47 16.12 33.41
N LEU A 488 -22.96 17.26 32.91
CA LEU A 488 -23.79 18.37 32.45
C LEU A 488 -24.75 17.94 31.31
N LEU A 489 -24.32 17.01 30.46
CA LEU A 489 -25.14 16.43 29.40
C LEU A 489 -26.17 15.45 29.97
N THR A 490 -25.84 14.72 31.05
CA THR A 490 -26.72 13.72 31.70
C THR A 490 -27.75 14.33 32.66
N GLY A 491 -27.63 15.63 32.97
CA GLY A 491 -28.65 16.41 33.67
C GLY A 491 -28.28 16.83 35.09
N GLY A 492 -26.99 16.82 35.47
CA GLY A 492 -26.50 17.05 36.83
C GLY A 492 -26.86 18.39 37.50
N ASN A 493 -27.40 19.37 36.76
CA ASN A 493 -27.81 20.68 37.28
C ASN A 493 -29.33 20.97 37.16
N SER A 494 -30.17 19.99 36.82
CA SER A 494 -31.63 20.19 36.78
C SER A 494 -32.28 19.78 38.11
N LEU A 495 -33.21 20.61 38.62
CA LEU A 495 -33.98 20.35 39.85
C LEU A 495 -34.91 19.12 39.75
N ALA A 496 -35.10 18.56 38.56
CA ALA A 496 -35.87 17.34 38.32
C ALA A 496 -35.03 16.31 37.56
N ALA A 497 -34.96 15.07 38.08
CA ALA A 497 -34.29 13.98 37.40
C ALA A 497 -35.00 13.67 36.07
N PRO A 498 -34.27 13.55 34.95
CA PRO A 498 -34.88 13.18 33.67
C PRO A 498 -35.49 11.77 33.76
N PRO A 499 -36.52 11.46 32.95
CA PRO A 499 -37.08 10.12 32.90
C PRO A 499 -35.99 9.06 32.65
N PRO A 500 -36.11 7.82 33.19
CA PRO A 500 -35.08 6.80 33.09
C PRO A 500 -34.59 6.52 31.66
N ALA A 501 -35.48 6.59 30.67
CA ALA A 501 -35.13 6.41 29.26
C ALA A 501 -34.22 7.54 28.73
N THR A 502 -34.52 8.80 29.08
CA THR A 502 -33.72 9.97 28.70
C THR A 502 -32.36 9.95 29.41
N LEU A 503 -32.32 9.55 30.69
CA LEU A 503 -31.07 9.39 31.42
C LEU A 503 -30.17 8.33 30.77
N ARG A 504 -30.73 7.17 30.42
CA ARG A 504 -30.01 6.09 29.71
C ARG A 504 -29.43 6.57 28.38
N GLN A 505 -30.21 7.30 27.58
CA GLN A 505 -29.74 7.81 26.30
C GLN A 505 -28.58 8.82 26.47
N ARG A 506 -28.68 9.75 27.42
CA ARG A 506 -27.59 10.70 27.71
C ARG A 506 -26.33 10.03 28.26
N THR A 507 -26.52 8.94 29.01
CA THR A 507 -25.42 8.11 29.52
C THR A 507 -24.65 7.45 28.36
N MET A 508 -25.37 6.96 27.34
CA MET A 508 -24.75 6.43 26.12
C MET A 508 -23.98 7.51 25.36
N PHE A 509 -24.52 8.72 25.25
CA PHE A 509 -23.80 9.86 24.62
C PHE A 509 -22.50 10.19 25.34
N ALA A 510 -22.51 10.23 26.68
CA ALA A 510 -21.30 10.52 27.44
C ALA A 510 -20.21 9.46 27.22
N LEU A 511 -20.60 8.18 27.19
CA LEU A 511 -19.68 7.07 26.93
C LEU A 511 -19.16 7.08 25.48
N GLU A 512 -20.03 7.35 24.50
CA GLU A 512 -19.63 7.48 23.09
C GLU A 512 -18.59 8.61 22.91
N LEU A 513 -18.81 9.78 23.51
CA LEU A 513 -17.85 10.88 23.50
C LEU A 513 -16.51 10.48 24.12
N MET A 514 -16.54 9.83 25.28
CA MET A 514 -15.33 9.34 25.96
C MET A 514 -14.53 8.36 25.09
N GLN A 515 -15.21 7.46 24.36
CA GLN A 515 -14.56 6.57 23.41
C GLN A 515 -13.95 7.32 22.21
N MET A 516 -14.60 8.38 21.71
CA MET A 516 -14.05 9.21 20.62
C MET A 516 -12.73 9.88 21.00
N ALA A 517 -12.59 10.33 22.24
CA ALA A 517 -11.32 10.92 22.71
C ALA A 517 -10.16 9.91 22.63
N GLN A 518 -10.43 8.62 22.67
CA GLN A 518 -9.39 7.59 22.57
C GLN A 518 -9.09 7.17 21.13
N THR A 519 -9.95 7.53 20.17
CA THR A 519 -9.77 7.18 18.75
C THR A 519 -9.44 8.38 17.87
N THR A 520 -9.71 9.60 18.34
CA THR A 520 -9.59 10.84 17.57
C THR A 520 -8.68 11.83 18.30
N ALA A 521 -7.48 12.06 17.77
CA ALA A 521 -6.47 12.93 18.40
C ALA A 521 -6.97 14.37 18.66
N ALA A 522 -7.76 14.94 17.74
CA ALA A 522 -8.33 16.29 17.93
C ALA A 522 -9.31 16.36 19.11
N VAL A 523 -9.99 15.27 19.43
CA VAL A 523 -10.91 15.16 20.57
C VAL A 523 -10.12 15.00 21.87
N ASP A 524 -9.09 14.13 21.91
CA ASP A 524 -8.17 13.96 23.05
C ASP A 524 -7.50 15.29 23.44
N GLN A 525 -7.00 16.04 22.44
CA GLN A 525 -6.21 17.26 22.65
C GLN A 525 -7.04 18.49 23.02
N ALA A 526 -8.38 18.42 22.93
CA ALA A 526 -9.24 19.56 23.21
C ALA A 526 -9.26 19.95 24.70
N ILE A 527 -9.03 18.98 25.60
CA ILE A 527 -9.02 19.16 27.05
C ILE A 527 -7.76 18.51 27.63
N ALA A 528 -6.93 19.30 28.32
CA ALA A 528 -5.64 18.85 28.83
C ALA A 528 -5.73 17.78 29.95
N ASP A 529 -6.75 17.87 30.81
CA ASP A 529 -7.02 16.88 31.86
C ASP A 529 -8.53 16.67 32.02
N PRO A 530 -9.14 15.82 31.17
CA PRO A 530 -10.58 15.59 31.22
C PRO A 530 -11.02 14.75 32.44
N ASP A 531 -10.07 14.06 33.08
CA ASP A 531 -10.28 13.24 34.29
C ASP A 531 -10.17 14.06 35.59
N GLY A 532 -9.74 15.32 35.48
CA GLY A 532 -9.52 16.24 36.59
C GLY A 532 -10.80 16.90 37.11
N ASP A 533 -10.59 18.00 37.84
CA ASP A 533 -11.67 18.80 38.42
C ASP A 533 -12.55 19.45 37.31
N PRO A 534 -13.86 19.15 37.25
CA PRO A 534 -14.74 19.64 36.20
C PRO A 534 -14.84 21.17 36.18
N ASP A 535 -14.65 21.84 37.32
CA ASP A 535 -14.67 23.31 37.42
C ASP A 535 -13.45 23.96 36.73
N LYS A 536 -12.39 23.18 36.49
CA LYS A 536 -11.19 23.63 35.75
C LYS A 536 -11.34 23.47 34.24
N VAL A 537 -12.38 22.77 33.76
CA VAL A 537 -12.64 22.61 32.32
C VAL A 537 -13.46 23.80 31.82
N SER A 538 -12.78 24.76 31.18
CA SER A 538 -13.41 25.98 30.67
C SER A 538 -14.53 25.68 29.67
N ALA A 539 -15.54 26.55 29.59
CA ALA A 539 -16.62 26.41 28.61
C ALA A 539 -16.10 26.38 27.17
N ALA A 540 -15.03 27.14 26.87
CA ALA A 540 -14.37 27.10 25.56
C ALA A 540 -13.71 25.76 25.27
N ALA A 541 -13.05 25.14 26.26
CA ALA A 541 -12.46 23.80 26.09
C ALA A 541 -13.55 22.74 25.87
N ARG A 542 -14.67 22.82 26.61
CA ARG A 542 -15.84 21.94 26.42
C ARG A 542 -16.45 22.09 25.03
N ASN A 543 -16.65 23.32 24.56
CA ASN A 543 -17.21 23.54 23.22
C ASN A 543 -16.27 23.04 22.12
N ARG A 544 -14.96 23.31 22.20
CA ARG A 544 -13.98 22.78 21.24
C ARG A 544 -13.97 21.25 21.21
N TYR A 545 -14.11 20.61 22.37
CA TYR A 545 -14.21 19.15 22.45
C TYR A 545 -15.46 18.64 21.72
N LEU A 546 -16.63 19.26 21.97
CA LEU A 546 -17.89 18.86 21.32
C LEU A 546 -17.91 19.16 19.81
N GLU A 547 -17.29 20.27 19.38
CA GLU A 547 -17.07 20.61 17.97
C GLU A 547 -16.16 19.59 17.29
N ALA A 548 -15.02 19.25 17.90
CA ALA A 548 -14.12 18.22 17.38
C ALA A 548 -14.81 16.84 17.31
N ALA A 549 -15.63 16.51 18.31
CA ALA A 549 -16.43 15.28 18.29
C ALA A 549 -17.46 15.29 17.15
N LEU A 550 -18.12 16.42 16.87
CA LEU A 550 -19.06 16.54 15.76
C LEU A 550 -18.37 16.50 14.38
N ASP A 551 -17.27 17.23 14.21
CA ASP A 551 -16.62 17.43 12.92
C ASP A 551 -15.66 16.30 12.54
N GLN A 552 -15.01 15.65 13.51
CA GLN A 552 -13.94 14.68 13.29
C GLN A 552 -14.16 13.34 14.03
N GLY A 553 -15.14 13.25 14.93
CA GLY A 553 -15.36 12.08 15.80
C GLY A 553 -16.23 10.97 15.21
N ASN A 554 -16.82 11.16 14.02
CA ASN A 554 -17.79 10.25 13.41
C ASN A 554 -18.94 9.83 14.37
N PRO A 555 -19.71 10.78 14.95
CA PRO A 555 -20.73 10.46 15.95
C PRO A 555 -21.92 9.67 15.39
N SER A 556 -22.51 8.84 16.24
CA SER A 556 -23.76 8.11 15.95
C SER A 556 -24.84 9.09 15.53
N LYS A 557 -25.82 8.64 14.73
CA LYS A 557 -26.88 9.54 14.24
C LYS A 557 -27.61 10.25 15.40
N PRO A 558 -27.94 9.58 16.52
CA PRO A 558 -28.54 10.25 17.67
C PRO A 558 -27.61 11.24 18.36
N LEU A 559 -26.32 10.93 18.52
CA LEU A 559 -25.35 11.85 19.10
C LEU A 559 -25.09 13.05 18.20
N LYS A 560 -25.00 12.85 16.88
CA LYS A 560 -24.85 13.92 15.88
C LYS A 560 -26.00 14.92 15.98
N ALA A 561 -27.24 14.45 15.97
CA ALA A 561 -28.42 15.30 16.11
C ALA A 561 -28.42 16.06 17.45
N PHE A 562 -27.98 15.41 18.54
CA PHE A 562 -27.82 16.06 19.84
C PHE A 562 -26.75 17.18 19.81
N LEU A 563 -25.58 16.92 19.23
CA LEU A 563 -24.47 17.88 19.14
C LEU A 563 -24.80 19.07 18.23
N GLU A 564 -25.45 18.84 17.07
CA GLU A 564 -25.91 19.91 16.16
C GLU A 564 -26.88 20.87 16.85
N GLY A 565 -27.84 20.31 17.62
CA GLY A 565 -28.76 21.09 18.43
C GLY A 565 -28.07 21.82 19.58
N TRP A 566 -27.13 21.17 20.27
CA TRP A 566 -26.39 21.73 21.40
C TRP A 566 -25.45 22.87 21.00
N LEU A 567 -24.78 22.75 19.85
CA LEU A 567 -23.81 23.72 19.34
C LEU A 567 -24.46 24.82 18.49
N GLY A 568 -25.78 24.76 18.24
CA GLY A 568 -26.47 25.76 17.43
C GLY A 568 -26.02 25.77 15.97
N ARG A 569 -25.58 24.62 15.43
CA ARG A 569 -25.18 24.42 14.03
C ARG A 569 -26.32 23.66 13.32
N PRO A 570 -27.42 24.32 12.91
CA PRO A 570 -28.52 23.62 12.26
C PRO A 570 -28.00 22.94 11.00
N GLY A 571 -28.06 21.61 10.99
CA GLY A 571 -27.65 20.79 9.86
C GLY A 571 -28.34 21.24 8.58
N ALA A 572 -27.56 21.29 7.49
CA ALA A 572 -28.08 21.50 6.14
C ALA A 572 -29.29 20.57 5.94
N SER A 573 -30.45 21.18 5.67
CA SER A 573 -31.73 20.49 5.63
C SER A 573 -31.66 19.31 4.65
N VAL A 574 -31.91 18.11 5.15
CA VAL A 574 -32.24 16.97 4.32
C VAL A 574 -33.45 17.35 3.46
N ALA A 575 -33.30 17.23 2.15
CA ALA A 575 -34.34 17.53 1.17
C ALA A 575 -35.67 16.88 1.55
N VAL A 576 -36.75 17.65 1.40
CA VAL A 576 -38.15 17.24 1.59
C VAL A 576 -38.40 15.90 0.86
N PRO A 577 -38.99 14.89 1.53
CA PRO A 577 -39.28 13.62 0.89
C PRO A 577 -40.27 13.85 -0.26
N ALA A 578 -39.91 13.38 -1.45
CA ALA A 578 -40.84 13.22 -2.55
C ALA A 578 -42.05 12.36 -2.09
N PRO A 579 -43.23 12.52 -2.71
CA PRO A 579 -44.44 11.83 -2.29
C PRO A 579 -44.21 10.32 -2.20
N VAL A 580 -44.74 9.70 -1.13
CA VAL A 580 -44.64 8.27 -0.84
C VAL A 580 -45.09 7.44 -2.05
N MET A 581 -44.11 6.95 -2.81
CA MET A 581 -44.27 5.71 -3.58
C MET A 581 -44.16 4.55 -2.58
N GLY A 582 -44.96 3.50 -2.77
CA GLY A 582 -45.11 2.37 -1.84
C GLY A 582 -43.79 1.71 -1.39
N PRO A 583 -43.86 0.76 -0.44
CA PRO A 583 -42.73 0.34 0.39
C PRO A 583 -41.51 -0.04 -0.45
N ALA A 584 -40.43 0.71 -0.32
CA ALA A 584 -39.20 0.43 -1.04
C ALA A 584 -38.53 -0.82 -0.43
N PRO A 585 -38.17 -1.83 -1.24
CA PRO A 585 -37.56 -3.05 -0.77
C PRO A 585 -36.20 -2.78 -0.13
N ALA A 586 -35.85 -3.60 0.87
CA ALA A 586 -34.57 -3.55 1.57
C ALA A 586 -33.39 -3.42 0.59
N ILE A 587 -32.61 -2.34 0.71
CA ILE A 587 -31.40 -2.17 -0.10
C ILE A 587 -30.34 -3.10 0.49
N ARG A 588 -30.29 -4.32 -0.04
CA ARG A 588 -29.23 -5.28 0.22
C ARG A 588 -27.89 -4.64 -0.17
N ARG A 589 -27.03 -4.36 0.81
CA ARG A 589 -25.65 -3.97 0.56
C ARG A 589 -24.78 -5.19 0.76
N LYS A 590 -23.99 -5.54 -0.24
CA LYS A 590 -23.05 -6.67 -0.18
C LYS A 590 -21.71 -6.11 0.34
N PRO A 591 -21.08 -6.69 1.37
CA PRO A 591 -19.73 -6.31 1.77
C PRO A 591 -18.84 -6.36 0.53
N ARG A 592 -18.11 -5.27 0.24
CA ARG A 592 -17.17 -5.27 -0.87
C ARG A 592 -15.97 -6.13 -0.45
N PRO A 593 -15.77 -7.31 -1.05
CA PRO A 593 -14.63 -8.15 -0.70
C PRO A 593 -13.33 -7.41 -1.02
N LEU A 594 -12.25 -7.80 -0.33
CA LEU A 594 -10.91 -7.37 -0.73
C LEU A 594 -10.68 -7.75 -2.19
N PRO A 595 -10.11 -6.85 -3.02
CA PRO A 595 -9.72 -7.22 -4.37
C PRO A 595 -8.67 -8.34 -4.29
N PRO A 596 -8.76 -9.38 -5.14
CA PRO A 596 -7.79 -10.46 -5.14
C PRO A 596 -6.38 -9.94 -5.43
N PRO A 597 -5.33 -10.47 -4.77
CA PRO A 597 -3.94 -10.12 -5.08
C PRO A 597 -3.63 -10.52 -6.53
N GLN A 598 -2.81 -9.75 -7.25
CA GLN A 598 -2.49 -10.00 -8.67
C GLN A 598 -1.99 -11.44 -8.93
N ARG A 599 -2.24 -11.97 -10.13
CA ARG A 599 -1.77 -13.29 -10.55
C ARG A 599 -0.26 -13.25 -10.68
N ARG A 600 0.44 -14.19 -10.05
CA ARG A 600 1.89 -14.34 -10.14
C ARG A 600 2.25 -15.37 -11.19
N LEU A 601 3.16 -15.03 -12.10
CA LEU A 601 3.62 -15.90 -13.19
C LEU A 601 5.14 -15.89 -13.29
N ARG A 602 5.75 -17.06 -13.25
CA ARG A 602 7.18 -17.25 -13.51
C ARG A 602 7.49 -17.05 -14.98
N ILE A 603 8.63 -16.43 -15.24
CA ILE A 603 9.18 -16.20 -16.57
C ILE A 603 10.67 -16.55 -16.59
N TYR A 604 11.25 -16.67 -17.78
CA TYR A 604 12.69 -16.55 -17.94
C TYR A 604 13.10 -15.08 -17.72
N ALA A 605 13.95 -14.82 -16.73
CA ALA A 605 14.55 -13.51 -16.50
C ALA A 605 15.78 -13.31 -17.40
N LEU A 606 16.50 -14.40 -17.64
CA LEU A 606 17.60 -14.52 -18.58
C LEU A 606 17.19 -15.50 -19.66
N ASP A 607 17.69 -15.29 -20.88
CA ASP A 607 17.46 -16.21 -21.98
C ASP A 607 17.89 -17.65 -21.59
N PRO A 608 17.13 -18.68 -22.04
CA PRO A 608 17.33 -20.06 -21.59
C PRO A 608 18.74 -20.63 -21.75
N SER A 609 19.57 -20.20 -22.71
CA SER A 609 20.94 -20.71 -22.78
C SER A 609 21.92 -20.04 -21.81
N VAL A 610 21.63 -18.87 -21.22
CA VAL A 610 22.44 -18.20 -20.20
C VAL A 610 22.14 -18.92 -18.89
N ALA A 611 20.86 -19.22 -18.66
CA ALA A 611 20.34 -20.02 -17.55
C ALA A 611 21.03 -21.38 -17.36
N LYS A 612 21.65 -21.93 -18.42
CA LYS A 612 22.37 -23.21 -18.40
C LYS A 612 23.76 -23.14 -17.75
N ARG A 613 24.24 -21.95 -17.38
CA ARG A 613 25.50 -21.83 -16.63
C ARG A 613 25.25 -21.92 -15.14
N LEU A 614 26.07 -22.72 -14.44
CA LEU A 614 25.99 -22.92 -12.98
C LEU A 614 26.02 -21.62 -12.17
N ASP A 615 26.70 -20.58 -12.67
CA ASP A 615 26.80 -19.27 -12.03
C ASP A 615 25.50 -18.43 -12.14
N SER A 616 24.55 -18.81 -13.01
CA SER A 616 23.28 -18.10 -13.26
C SER A 616 22.03 -18.84 -12.76
N VAL A 617 22.18 -20.06 -12.23
CA VAL A 617 21.08 -20.93 -11.79
C VAL A 617 20.23 -20.30 -10.67
N SER A 618 20.78 -19.39 -9.88
CA SER A 618 20.03 -18.67 -8.85
C SER A 618 19.09 -17.59 -9.40
N VAL A 619 19.19 -17.22 -10.69
CA VAL A 619 18.64 -15.96 -11.22
C VAL A 619 17.96 -16.10 -12.58
N TYR A 620 18.03 -17.26 -13.23
CA TYR A 620 17.43 -17.47 -14.56
C TYR A 620 15.91 -17.28 -14.63
N GLN A 621 15.22 -17.26 -13.47
CA GLN A 621 13.77 -17.07 -13.39
C GLN A 621 13.42 -15.81 -12.59
N ALA A 622 12.36 -15.13 -13.00
CA ALA A 622 11.72 -14.06 -12.24
C ALA A 622 10.21 -14.31 -12.13
N THR A 623 9.55 -13.68 -11.16
CA THR A 623 8.09 -13.76 -11.03
C THR A 623 7.44 -12.41 -11.29
N LEU A 624 6.62 -12.34 -12.32
CA LEU A 624 5.84 -11.14 -12.66
C LEU A 624 4.47 -11.17 -11.97
N SER A 625 4.01 -10.02 -11.50
CA SER A 625 2.65 -9.82 -11.00
C SER A 625 1.79 -9.20 -12.09
N VAL A 626 0.85 -9.98 -12.65
CA VAL A 626 -0.06 -9.55 -13.71
C VAL A 626 -1.49 -9.39 -13.17
N PRO A 627 -2.25 -8.38 -13.64
CA PRO A 627 -3.63 -8.18 -13.21
C PRO A 627 -4.50 -9.40 -13.55
N TRP A 628 -5.54 -9.64 -12.76
CA TRP A 628 -6.58 -10.61 -13.12
C TRP A 628 -7.35 -10.08 -14.31
N ASP A 629 -7.20 -10.76 -15.44
CA ASP A 629 -7.95 -10.52 -16.66
C ASP A 629 -9.23 -11.38 -16.67
N ASP A 630 -9.93 -11.39 -15.53
CA ASP A 630 -11.01 -12.32 -15.21
C ASP A 630 -12.24 -11.58 -14.64
N GLU A 631 -13.39 -12.25 -14.64
CA GLU A 631 -14.61 -11.72 -14.02
C GLU A 631 -14.41 -11.46 -12.51
N PRO A 632 -14.94 -10.35 -11.94
CA PRO A 632 -15.77 -9.33 -12.58
C PRO A 632 -14.99 -8.13 -13.15
N ALA A 633 -13.65 -8.19 -13.20
CA ALA A 633 -12.84 -7.07 -13.69
C ALA A 633 -12.97 -6.89 -15.22
N THR A 634 -13.29 -7.98 -15.93
CA THR A 634 -13.55 -8.04 -17.37
C THR A 634 -14.88 -8.76 -17.66
N ASP A 635 -15.34 -8.72 -18.91
CA ASP A 635 -16.65 -9.27 -19.32
C ASP A 635 -16.69 -10.80 -19.38
N ARG A 636 -15.53 -11.46 -19.37
CA ARG A 636 -15.39 -12.91 -19.47
C ARG A 636 -14.16 -13.35 -18.65
N PRO A 637 -14.18 -14.54 -18.03
CA PRO A 637 -12.98 -15.09 -17.42
C PRO A 637 -11.90 -15.33 -18.49
N LEU A 638 -10.64 -15.30 -18.08
CA LEU A 638 -9.50 -15.69 -18.90
C LEU A 638 -9.67 -17.15 -19.31
N LEU A 639 -9.66 -17.40 -20.62
CA LEU A 639 -9.78 -18.75 -21.17
C LEU A 639 -8.40 -19.36 -21.41
N PRO A 640 -8.29 -20.71 -21.47
CA PRO A 640 -7.04 -21.37 -21.83
C PRO A 640 -6.47 -20.89 -23.17
N GLY A 641 -5.14 -20.80 -23.26
CA GLY A 641 -4.44 -20.17 -24.39
C GLY A 641 -4.47 -18.66 -24.21
N PRO A 642 -4.02 -18.19 -23.04
CA PRO A 642 -4.65 -17.15 -22.22
C PRO A 642 -5.35 -16.09 -23.08
N ILE A 643 -6.67 -16.21 -23.18
CA ILE A 643 -7.53 -15.33 -23.98
C ILE A 643 -8.25 -14.37 -23.04
N GLY A 644 -7.73 -13.15 -22.94
CA GLY A 644 -8.18 -12.13 -21.98
C GLY A 644 -8.84 -10.91 -22.64
N GLU A 645 -8.87 -9.76 -21.99
CA GLU A 645 -9.35 -8.48 -22.53
C GLU A 645 -8.40 -7.88 -23.56
N TYR A 646 -7.08 -8.05 -23.35
CA TYR A 646 -6.05 -7.44 -24.20
C TYR A 646 -5.49 -8.38 -25.26
N LEU A 647 -5.26 -9.63 -24.88
CA LEU A 647 -4.43 -10.57 -25.63
C LEU A 647 -5.18 -11.89 -25.88
N GLU A 648 -4.86 -12.55 -26.98
CA GLU A 648 -5.17 -13.97 -27.20
C GLU A 648 -3.92 -14.72 -27.64
N VAL A 649 -3.53 -15.75 -26.90
CA VAL A 649 -2.34 -16.55 -27.23
C VAL A 649 -2.78 -17.78 -28.01
N VAL A 650 -2.39 -17.84 -29.28
CA VAL A 650 -2.78 -18.89 -30.22
C VAL A 650 -1.53 -19.67 -30.60
N ASP A 651 -1.41 -20.86 -30.03
CA ASP A 651 -0.20 -21.67 -30.18
C ASP A 651 -0.35 -22.75 -31.28
N VAL A 652 -0.29 -22.28 -32.52
CA VAL A 652 -0.28 -23.10 -33.73
C VAL A 652 1.11 -23.00 -34.34
N ASP A 653 1.66 -24.14 -34.72
CA ASP A 653 2.95 -24.29 -35.40
C ASP A 653 2.70 -24.82 -36.82
N PRO A 654 2.54 -23.92 -37.81
CA PRO A 654 2.25 -24.31 -39.18
C PRO A 654 3.38 -25.14 -39.80
N ALA A 655 4.63 -24.86 -39.43
CA ALA A 655 5.79 -25.54 -40.00
C ALA A 655 5.93 -26.99 -39.52
N SER A 656 5.37 -27.32 -38.35
CA SER A 656 5.27 -28.69 -37.84
C SER A 656 3.90 -29.33 -38.05
N ASP A 657 2.93 -28.61 -38.63
CA ASP A 657 1.50 -29.00 -38.70
C ASP A 657 0.95 -29.43 -37.33
N ARG A 658 1.21 -28.61 -36.30
CA ARG A 658 0.82 -28.89 -34.91
C ARG A 658 0.04 -27.75 -34.30
N VAL A 659 -0.85 -28.12 -33.39
CA VAL A 659 -1.51 -27.20 -32.45
C VAL A 659 -1.16 -27.67 -31.06
N TYR A 660 -0.61 -26.77 -30.25
CA TYR A 660 -0.22 -27.09 -28.88
C TYR A 660 -1.38 -26.88 -27.91
N ASP A 661 -1.48 -27.73 -26.90
CA ASP A 661 -2.53 -27.61 -25.90
C ASP A 661 -2.46 -26.24 -25.20
N PRO A 662 -3.59 -25.54 -25.05
CA PRO A 662 -3.61 -24.24 -24.39
C PRO A 662 -3.26 -24.36 -22.90
N VAL A 663 -2.49 -23.40 -22.38
CA VAL A 663 -2.26 -23.27 -20.92
C VAL A 663 -3.48 -22.63 -20.25
N ASP A 664 -3.96 -23.22 -19.16
CA ASP A 664 -5.01 -22.65 -18.32
C ASP A 664 -4.41 -21.96 -17.09
N LEU A 665 -4.26 -20.63 -17.15
CA LEU A 665 -3.69 -19.85 -16.05
C LEU A 665 -4.64 -19.70 -14.84
N ASN A 666 -5.87 -20.24 -14.91
CA ASN A 666 -6.79 -20.36 -13.80
C ASN A 666 -6.77 -21.75 -13.14
N ASP A 667 -5.93 -22.66 -13.62
CA ASP A 667 -5.70 -23.95 -12.97
C ASP A 667 -5.19 -23.75 -11.54
N LYS A 668 -5.81 -24.45 -10.58
CA LYS A 668 -5.53 -24.28 -9.14
C LYS A 668 -4.09 -24.61 -8.78
N VAL A 669 -3.48 -25.56 -9.47
CA VAL A 669 -2.09 -25.95 -9.22
C VAL A 669 -1.16 -24.85 -9.72
N LEU A 670 -1.41 -24.32 -10.92
CA LEU A 670 -0.64 -23.20 -11.45
C LEU A 670 -0.75 -21.96 -10.56
N LEU A 671 -1.96 -21.62 -10.09
CA LEU A 671 -2.17 -20.49 -9.19
C LEU A 671 -1.45 -20.63 -7.84
N ALA A 672 -1.37 -21.85 -7.29
CA ALA A 672 -0.71 -22.12 -6.01
C ALA A 672 0.83 -22.07 -6.09
N GLN A 673 1.41 -22.10 -7.31
CA GLN A 673 2.85 -22.20 -7.52
C GLN A 673 3.42 -21.06 -8.39
N ASP A 674 2.71 -19.96 -8.57
CA ASP A 674 3.13 -18.84 -9.42
C ASP A 674 3.31 -19.21 -10.92
N GLY A 675 2.46 -20.09 -11.45
CA GLY A 675 2.49 -20.54 -12.85
C GLY A 675 3.42 -21.73 -13.13
N LEU A 676 3.62 -22.06 -14.40
CA LEU A 676 4.55 -23.10 -14.83
C LEU A 676 6.00 -22.68 -14.55
N PRO A 677 6.88 -23.59 -14.09
CA PRO A 677 8.31 -23.33 -14.02
C PRO A 677 8.89 -23.12 -15.44
N PRO A 678 9.95 -22.30 -15.60
CA PRO A 678 10.57 -22.08 -16.89
C PRO A 678 11.03 -23.35 -17.58
N SER A 679 10.71 -23.46 -18.88
CA SER A 679 11.00 -24.65 -19.68
C SER A 679 11.06 -24.33 -21.17
N GLU A 680 12.15 -24.75 -21.82
CA GLU A 680 12.32 -24.68 -23.29
C GLU A 680 11.52 -25.75 -24.05
N GLY A 681 11.11 -26.81 -23.37
CA GLY A 681 10.46 -27.98 -23.98
C GLY A 681 8.95 -28.02 -23.76
N ASN A 682 8.39 -27.05 -23.03
CA ASN A 682 6.97 -27.03 -22.67
C ASN A 682 6.25 -25.87 -23.36
N PRO A 683 5.51 -26.12 -24.45
CA PRO A 683 4.75 -25.09 -25.16
C PRO A 683 3.77 -24.32 -24.27
N LYS A 684 3.21 -24.96 -23.23
CA LYS A 684 2.34 -24.27 -22.26
C LYS A 684 3.08 -23.20 -21.47
N PHE A 685 4.36 -23.41 -21.18
CA PHE A 685 5.20 -22.38 -20.57
C PHE A 685 5.50 -21.26 -21.59
N HIS A 686 5.71 -21.56 -22.87
CA HIS A 686 5.94 -20.53 -23.90
C HIS A 686 4.73 -19.59 -23.99
N GLN A 687 3.52 -20.14 -23.93
CA GLN A 687 2.27 -19.36 -23.86
C GLN A 687 2.19 -18.49 -22.60
N GLN A 688 2.58 -19.02 -21.42
CA GLN A 688 2.64 -18.24 -20.18
C GLN A 688 3.66 -17.10 -20.27
N MET A 689 4.84 -17.39 -20.82
CA MET A 689 5.95 -16.46 -20.96
C MET A 689 5.52 -15.22 -21.75
N VAL A 690 5.02 -15.41 -22.98
CA VAL A 690 4.60 -14.30 -23.83
C VAL A 690 3.44 -13.51 -23.21
N TYR A 691 2.49 -14.17 -22.55
CA TYR A 691 1.36 -13.51 -21.91
C TYR A 691 1.79 -12.66 -20.71
N ALA A 692 2.63 -13.20 -19.83
CA ALA A 692 3.07 -12.53 -18.61
C ALA A 692 3.87 -11.27 -18.92
N VAL A 693 4.81 -11.36 -19.88
CA VAL A 693 5.64 -10.24 -20.30
C VAL A 693 4.81 -9.17 -21.02
N ALA A 694 3.96 -9.58 -21.97
CA ALA A 694 3.12 -8.64 -22.72
C ALA A 694 2.13 -7.87 -21.82
N MET A 695 1.47 -8.55 -20.86
CA MET A 695 0.58 -7.89 -19.89
C MET A 695 1.33 -6.93 -18.96
N THR A 696 2.59 -7.23 -18.64
CA THR A 696 3.46 -6.34 -17.84
C THR A 696 3.79 -5.07 -18.63
N THR A 697 4.16 -5.19 -19.90
CA THR A 697 4.40 -4.05 -20.80
C THR A 697 3.17 -3.17 -20.94
N ILE A 698 1.98 -3.75 -21.14
CA ILE A 698 0.70 -3.00 -21.15
C ILE A 698 0.51 -2.24 -19.84
N GLY A 699 0.76 -2.88 -18.70
CA GLY A 699 0.65 -2.25 -17.38
C GLY A 699 1.57 -1.04 -17.19
N HIS A 700 2.78 -1.06 -17.75
CA HIS A 700 3.68 0.10 -17.74
C HIS A 700 3.09 1.27 -18.52
N PHE A 701 2.50 1.03 -19.70
CA PHE A 701 1.86 2.07 -20.51
C PHE A 701 0.64 2.67 -19.81
N GLU A 702 -0.24 1.84 -19.26
CA GLU A 702 -1.46 2.33 -18.60
C GLU A 702 -1.15 3.17 -17.35
N ARG A 703 -0.10 2.79 -16.60
CA ARG A 703 0.37 3.54 -15.43
C ARG A 703 0.99 4.87 -15.83
N ALA A 704 1.84 4.90 -16.86
CA ALA A 704 2.51 6.11 -17.31
C ALA A 704 1.54 7.14 -17.92
N LEU A 705 0.53 6.68 -18.67
CA LEU A 705 -0.44 7.51 -19.39
C LEU A 705 -1.71 7.84 -18.58
N GLY A 706 -1.98 7.08 -17.51
CA GLY A 706 -3.17 7.25 -16.65
C GLY A 706 -4.50 6.81 -17.29
N ARG A 707 -4.45 6.01 -18.36
CA ARG A 707 -5.62 5.55 -19.14
C ARG A 707 -5.38 4.17 -19.77
N ARG A 708 -6.46 3.47 -20.16
CA ARG A 708 -6.34 2.22 -20.92
C ARG A 708 -5.79 2.44 -22.34
N ALA A 709 -4.95 1.52 -22.79
CA ALA A 709 -4.39 1.52 -24.15
C ALA A 709 -5.38 0.92 -25.17
N LEU A 710 -5.37 1.43 -26.39
CA LEU A 710 -6.13 0.89 -27.51
C LEU A 710 -5.17 0.27 -28.54
N TRP A 711 -5.61 -0.82 -29.17
CA TRP A 711 -4.94 -1.32 -30.37
C TRP A 711 -5.27 -0.43 -31.57
N ALA A 712 -4.36 -0.40 -32.54
CA ALA A 712 -4.63 0.27 -33.81
C ALA A 712 -5.89 -0.35 -34.47
N PRO A 713 -6.85 0.47 -34.93
CA PRO A 713 -8.07 -0.05 -35.52
C PRO A 713 -7.81 -0.74 -36.86
N HIS A 714 -8.65 -1.72 -37.17
CA HIS A 714 -8.68 -2.37 -38.47
C HIS A 714 -9.53 -1.53 -39.44
N TYR A 715 -9.03 -1.27 -40.64
CA TYR A 715 -9.75 -0.48 -41.64
C TYR A 715 -10.30 -1.39 -42.73
N ALA A 716 -11.62 -1.43 -42.85
CA ALA A 716 -12.30 -2.25 -43.85
C ALA A 716 -13.27 -1.41 -44.68
N ALA A 717 -13.51 -1.84 -45.92
CA ALA A 717 -14.50 -1.25 -46.79
C ALA A 717 -15.92 -1.59 -46.28
N ALA A 718 -16.73 -0.56 -46.03
CA ALA A 718 -18.09 -0.69 -45.55
C ALA A 718 -19.05 0.18 -46.37
N PRO A 719 -20.32 -0.24 -46.58
CA PRO A 719 -21.31 0.57 -47.29
C PRO A 719 -21.57 1.89 -46.54
N GLY A 720 -21.37 3.01 -47.24
CA GLY A 720 -21.72 4.35 -46.81
C GLY A 720 -23.23 4.59 -46.80
N ARG A 721 -23.67 5.73 -46.24
CA ARG A 721 -25.11 6.10 -46.18
C ARG A 721 -25.77 6.23 -47.56
N THR A 722 -24.97 6.43 -48.60
CA THR A 722 -25.37 6.62 -49.99
C THR A 722 -25.13 5.39 -50.88
N GLY A 723 -24.70 4.26 -50.30
CA GLY A 723 -24.41 3.01 -51.02
C GLY A 723 -23.00 2.93 -51.64
N ASP A 724 -22.19 3.99 -51.51
CA ASP A 724 -20.77 4.02 -51.88
C ASP A 724 -19.91 3.27 -50.85
N MET A 725 -18.88 2.55 -51.29
CA MET A 725 -17.96 1.89 -50.35
C MET A 725 -17.07 2.94 -49.68
N THR A 726 -17.06 2.97 -48.35
CA THR A 726 -16.25 3.87 -47.55
C THR A 726 -15.34 3.08 -46.62
N VAL A 727 -14.11 3.54 -46.41
CA VAL A 727 -13.20 2.89 -45.45
C VAL A 727 -13.59 3.30 -44.04
N LYS A 728 -13.92 2.34 -43.18
CA LYS A 728 -14.32 2.57 -41.79
C LYS A 728 -13.33 1.94 -40.82
N ALA A 729 -13.07 2.63 -39.71
CA ALA A 729 -12.28 2.09 -38.61
C ALA A 729 -13.13 1.14 -37.74
N HIS A 730 -12.61 -0.05 -37.49
CA HIS A 730 -13.18 -1.07 -36.64
C HIS A 730 -12.32 -1.28 -35.40
N TYR A 731 -12.98 -1.41 -34.25
CA TYR A 731 -12.34 -1.72 -32.98
C TYR A 731 -11.68 -3.10 -33.06
N VAL A 732 -10.44 -3.19 -32.59
CA VAL A 732 -9.69 -4.44 -32.45
C VAL A 732 -9.71 -4.85 -30.98
N PRO A 733 -10.43 -5.92 -30.60
CA PRO A 733 -10.55 -6.33 -29.21
C PRO A 733 -9.21 -6.81 -28.63
N ARG A 734 -8.54 -7.72 -29.33
CA ARG A 734 -7.34 -8.39 -28.84
C ARG A 734 -6.21 -8.34 -29.85
N LEU A 735 -4.99 -8.26 -29.34
CA LEU A 735 -3.80 -8.54 -30.11
C LEU A 735 -3.52 -10.05 -30.01
N ARG A 736 -3.24 -10.68 -31.15
CA ARG A 736 -2.91 -12.11 -31.17
C ARG A 736 -1.44 -12.31 -30.86
N ILE A 737 -1.10 -13.39 -30.18
CA ILE A 737 0.30 -13.78 -29.98
C ILE A 737 0.48 -15.22 -30.42
N TYR A 738 1.45 -15.47 -31.29
CA TYR A 738 1.78 -16.79 -31.81
C TYR A 738 3.20 -17.16 -31.40
N PRO A 739 3.38 -17.95 -30.32
CA PRO A 739 4.71 -18.34 -29.82
C PRO A 739 5.55 -19.14 -30.83
N HIS A 740 4.90 -19.88 -31.74
CA HIS A 740 5.54 -20.75 -32.74
C HIS A 740 5.06 -20.42 -34.16
N ALA A 741 5.05 -19.13 -34.52
CA ALA A 741 4.43 -18.66 -35.76
C ALA A 741 5.15 -19.11 -37.04
N LEU A 742 6.49 -19.14 -37.02
CA LEU A 742 7.31 -19.44 -38.19
C LEU A 742 8.63 -20.13 -37.81
N ARG A 743 9.22 -20.87 -38.77
CA ARG A 743 10.59 -21.38 -38.66
C ARG A 743 11.57 -20.39 -39.30
N ALA A 744 11.90 -19.34 -38.57
CA ALA A 744 12.86 -18.33 -39.00
C ALA A 744 13.55 -17.71 -37.78
N GLU A 745 14.70 -17.08 -38.01
CA GLU A 745 15.45 -16.33 -36.99
C GLU A 745 14.86 -14.93 -36.74
N ASN A 746 13.54 -14.84 -36.66
CA ASN A 746 12.81 -13.57 -36.70
C ASN A 746 11.62 -13.58 -35.72
N ALA A 747 11.32 -12.42 -35.14
CA ALA A 747 10.10 -12.16 -34.39
C ALA A 747 9.63 -10.74 -34.73
N TYR A 748 8.33 -10.53 -34.94
CA TYR A 748 7.83 -9.22 -35.34
C TYR A 748 6.34 -8.98 -34.98
N TYR A 749 5.97 -7.72 -34.80
CA TYR A 749 4.59 -7.25 -34.81
C TYR A 749 4.06 -7.10 -36.24
N SER A 750 2.95 -7.77 -36.55
CA SER A 750 2.19 -7.63 -37.79
C SER A 750 1.06 -6.60 -37.64
N PRO A 751 1.14 -5.42 -38.30
CA PRO A 751 0.07 -4.43 -38.26
C PRO A 751 -1.17 -4.88 -39.05
N GLU A 752 -1.02 -5.71 -40.09
CA GLU A 752 -2.14 -6.24 -40.85
C GLU A 752 -2.94 -7.24 -40.02
N LYS A 753 -2.26 -8.25 -39.46
CA LYS A 753 -2.90 -9.33 -38.69
C LYS A 753 -3.25 -8.91 -37.27
N LYS A 754 -2.70 -7.78 -36.79
CA LYS A 754 -2.74 -7.34 -35.40
C LYS A 754 -2.25 -8.47 -34.48
N ALA A 755 -1.04 -8.93 -34.75
CA ALA A 755 -0.47 -10.11 -34.12
C ALA A 755 1.04 -9.95 -33.84
N LEU A 756 1.53 -10.56 -32.76
CA LEU A 756 2.94 -10.82 -32.55
C LEU A 756 3.27 -12.21 -33.05
N LEU A 757 4.27 -12.32 -33.92
CA LEU A 757 4.69 -13.56 -34.56
C LEU A 757 6.12 -13.89 -34.12
N PHE A 758 6.29 -14.99 -33.40
CA PHE A 758 7.60 -15.42 -32.89
C PHE A 758 8.11 -16.60 -33.68
N GLY A 759 9.34 -16.49 -34.17
CA GLY A 759 10.05 -17.54 -34.88
C GLY A 759 10.86 -18.47 -33.98
N TYR A 760 11.15 -19.66 -34.49
CA TYR A 760 12.07 -20.62 -33.88
C TYR A 760 12.98 -21.26 -34.92
N PHE A 761 14.22 -21.58 -34.54
CA PHE A 761 15.26 -22.03 -35.47
C PHE A 761 16.31 -22.91 -34.78
N PRO A 762 16.99 -23.82 -35.50
CA PRO A 762 18.10 -24.58 -34.95
C PRO A 762 19.34 -23.68 -34.78
N ALA A 763 19.95 -23.68 -33.60
CA ALA A 763 21.13 -22.88 -33.31
C ALA A 763 22.34 -23.29 -34.18
N THR A 764 23.01 -22.31 -34.77
CA THR A 764 24.24 -22.48 -35.57
C THR A 764 25.48 -22.00 -34.80
N SER A 765 25.59 -22.43 -33.55
CA SER A 765 26.59 -21.94 -32.60
C SER A 765 28.04 -22.35 -32.95
N ASN A 766 29.01 -21.50 -32.59
CA ASN A 766 30.44 -21.69 -32.81
C ASN A 766 31.12 -22.45 -31.64
N GLN A 767 32.38 -22.85 -31.83
CA GLN A 767 33.18 -23.51 -30.79
C GLN A 767 33.42 -22.56 -29.59
N GLY A 768 32.68 -22.74 -28.50
CA GLY A 768 32.78 -21.91 -27.28
C GLY A 768 31.44 -21.36 -26.76
N ASP A 769 30.38 -21.45 -27.55
CA ASP A 769 29.04 -20.97 -27.20
C ASP A 769 28.33 -21.93 -26.22
N VAL A 770 27.41 -21.40 -25.41
CA VAL A 770 26.67 -22.19 -24.41
C VAL A 770 25.51 -22.96 -25.07
N THR A 771 24.95 -22.40 -26.13
CA THR A 771 23.91 -23.04 -26.93
C THR A 771 24.53 -24.16 -27.75
N THR A 772 24.00 -25.38 -27.63
CA THR A 772 24.54 -26.52 -28.38
C THR A 772 24.10 -26.43 -29.84
N PRO A 773 25.00 -26.59 -30.82
CA PRO A 773 24.63 -26.59 -32.23
C PRO A 773 23.49 -27.59 -32.52
N GLY A 774 22.48 -27.15 -33.27
CA GLY A 774 21.29 -27.94 -33.60
C GLY A 774 20.17 -27.95 -32.54
N THR A 775 20.36 -27.31 -31.38
CA THR A 775 19.25 -27.10 -30.42
C THR A 775 18.30 -26.01 -30.92
N THR A 776 17.00 -26.18 -30.73
CA THR A 776 16.01 -25.19 -31.17
C THR A 776 15.98 -24.00 -30.21
N VAL A 777 16.16 -22.80 -30.76
CA VAL A 777 15.99 -21.52 -30.07
C VAL A 777 14.58 -21.00 -30.35
N PHE A 778 13.91 -20.52 -29.31
CA PHE A 778 12.56 -19.96 -29.39
C PHE A 778 12.59 -18.48 -29.00
N SER A 779 12.34 -17.59 -29.96
CA SER A 779 12.33 -16.13 -29.69
C SER A 779 11.28 -15.72 -28.66
N CYS A 780 10.18 -16.47 -28.55
CA CYS A 780 9.12 -16.25 -27.56
C CYS A 780 9.53 -16.50 -26.10
N LEU A 781 10.71 -17.08 -25.86
CA LEU A 781 11.27 -17.30 -24.52
C LEU A 781 12.14 -16.13 -24.03
N SER A 782 12.38 -15.12 -24.86
CA SER A 782 13.09 -13.90 -24.47
C SER A 782 12.11 -12.84 -23.96
N SER A 783 12.26 -12.40 -22.70
CA SER A 783 11.47 -11.29 -22.15
C SER A 783 11.61 -10.01 -22.96
N ASP A 784 12.80 -9.78 -23.49
CA ASP A 784 13.17 -8.51 -24.11
C ASP A 784 12.59 -8.43 -25.52
N ILE A 785 12.65 -9.53 -26.30
CA ILE A 785 12.00 -9.62 -27.62
C ILE A 785 10.49 -9.46 -27.46
N VAL A 786 9.87 -10.15 -26.50
CA VAL A 786 8.42 -10.01 -26.28
C VAL A 786 8.04 -8.58 -25.92
N ALA A 787 8.78 -7.92 -25.02
CA ALA A 787 8.54 -6.53 -24.65
C ALA A 787 8.78 -5.55 -25.83
N HIS A 788 9.80 -5.80 -26.65
CA HIS A 788 10.11 -5.04 -27.86
C HIS A 788 8.94 -5.10 -28.84
N GLU A 789 8.50 -6.29 -29.24
CA GLU A 789 7.40 -6.45 -30.21
C GLU A 789 6.06 -5.92 -29.68
N MET A 790 5.81 -6.11 -28.39
CA MET A 790 4.63 -5.54 -27.72
C MET A 790 4.63 -4.00 -27.77
N SER A 791 5.81 -3.37 -27.71
CA SER A 791 5.95 -1.92 -27.77
C SER A 791 5.61 -1.35 -29.14
N HIS A 792 5.96 -2.05 -30.24
CA HIS A 792 5.51 -1.68 -31.59
C HIS A 792 3.99 -1.64 -31.70
N ALA A 793 3.30 -2.66 -31.19
CA ALA A 793 1.85 -2.74 -31.21
C ALA A 793 1.17 -1.62 -30.38
N LEU A 794 1.74 -1.28 -29.22
CA LEU A 794 1.26 -0.18 -28.38
C LEU A 794 1.51 1.18 -29.02
N LEU A 795 2.68 1.39 -29.62
CA LEU A 795 3.02 2.63 -30.32
C LEU A 795 2.14 2.84 -31.56
N ASP A 796 1.87 1.80 -32.35
CA ASP A 796 0.91 1.84 -33.46
C ASP A 796 -0.49 2.26 -32.98
N GLY A 797 -0.94 1.73 -31.84
CA GLY A 797 -2.20 2.11 -31.20
C GLY A 797 -2.28 3.59 -30.79
N LEU A 798 -1.18 4.16 -30.28
CA LEU A 798 -1.12 5.56 -29.83
C LEU A 798 -0.86 6.57 -30.96
N HIS A 799 0.09 6.26 -31.84
CA HIS A 799 0.68 7.14 -32.86
C HIS A 799 0.85 6.42 -34.20
N ARG A 800 -0.23 5.84 -34.75
CA ARG A 800 -0.22 5.13 -36.05
C ARG A 800 0.58 5.83 -37.18
N ARG A 801 0.60 7.16 -37.22
CA ARG A 801 1.31 7.91 -38.28
C ARG A 801 2.84 7.82 -38.19
N PHE A 802 3.38 7.26 -37.11
CA PHE A 802 4.81 6.97 -37.02
C PHE A 802 5.21 5.72 -37.83
N GLN A 803 4.25 4.98 -38.39
CA GLN A 803 4.55 3.96 -39.41
C GLN A 803 4.91 4.57 -40.78
N GLU A 804 4.55 5.84 -41.02
CA GLU A 804 4.87 6.53 -42.27
C GLU A 804 6.29 7.08 -42.18
N ALA A 805 7.26 6.50 -42.91
CA ALA A 805 8.67 6.90 -42.87
C ALA A 805 8.93 8.28 -43.52
N SER A 806 8.39 9.35 -42.94
CA SER A 806 8.47 10.71 -43.46
C SER A 806 9.86 11.33 -43.36
N ASN A 807 10.70 10.81 -42.46
CA ASN A 807 12.10 11.16 -42.31
C ASN A 807 12.88 9.96 -41.71
N PRO A 808 14.23 9.97 -41.70
CA PRO A 808 15.02 8.85 -41.19
C PRO A 808 14.86 8.52 -39.69
N ASP A 809 14.49 9.51 -38.86
CA ASP A 809 14.26 9.32 -37.42
C ASP A 809 12.97 8.56 -37.13
N VAL A 810 11.96 8.61 -38.00
CA VAL A 810 10.65 7.99 -37.72
C VAL A 810 10.75 6.45 -37.58
N PRO A 811 11.28 5.70 -38.55
CA PRO A 811 11.47 4.26 -38.39
C PRO A 811 12.51 3.94 -37.31
N ALA A 812 13.56 4.76 -37.19
CA ALA A 812 14.57 4.60 -36.15
C ALA A 812 14.01 4.84 -34.73
N PHE A 813 12.99 5.70 -34.59
CA PHE A 813 12.31 5.96 -33.33
C PHE A 813 11.45 4.77 -32.92
N HIS A 814 10.78 4.11 -33.87
CA HIS A 814 10.03 2.89 -33.61
C HIS A 814 10.92 1.83 -32.96
N GLU A 815 12.06 1.54 -33.59
CA GLU A 815 13.07 0.61 -33.07
C GLU A 815 13.59 1.04 -31.71
N ALA A 816 14.13 2.26 -31.63
CA ALA A 816 14.73 2.76 -30.40
C ALA A 816 13.76 2.78 -29.22
N PHE A 817 12.50 3.14 -29.45
CA PHE A 817 11.50 3.19 -28.41
C PHE A 817 11.14 1.79 -27.91
N ALA A 818 11.02 0.81 -28.81
CA ALA A 818 10.79 -0.58 -28.43
C ALA A 818 11.96 -1.14 -27.60
N ASP A 819 13.20 -0.82 -27.96
CA ASP A 819 14.38 -1.21 -27.16
C ASP A 819 14.46 -0.52 -25.81
N ILE A 820 14.13 0.78 -25.74
CA ILE A 820 14.05 1.52 -24.48
C ILE A 820 13.05 0.84 -23.53
N VAL A 821 11.88 0.43 -24.04
CA VAL A 821 10.88 -0.26 -23.22
C VAL A 821 11.38 -1.62 -22.77
N ALA A 822 11.93 -2.44 -23.68
CA ALA A 822 12.48 -3.75 -23.35
C ALA A 822 13.60 -3.64 -22.31
N LEU A 823 14.56 -2.76 -22.54
CA LEU A 823 15.72 -2.53 -21.67
C LEU A 823 15.31 -2.10 -20.26
N PHE A 824 14.45 -1.09 -20.13
CA PHE A 824 14.07 -0.62 -18.80
C PHE A 824 13.08 -1.54 -18.10
N GLN A 825 12.24 -2.27 -18.82
CA GLN A 825 11.43 -3.33 -18.22
C GLN A 825 12.32 -4.44 -17.65
N HIS A 826 13.37 -4.83 -18.38
CA HIS A 826 14.37 -5.79 -17.92
C HIS A 826 15.05 -5.31 -16.61
N PHE A 827 15.46 -4.04 -16.54
CA PHE A 827 16.03 -3.45 -15.32
C PHE A 827 15.01 -3.26 -14.17
N THR A 828 13.72 -3.58 -14.36
CA THR A 828 12.77 -3.68 -13.23
C THR A 828 12.78 -5.04 -12.55
N LEU A 829 13.42 -6.06 -13.15
CA LEU A 829 13.55 -7.40 -12.58
C LEU A 829 14.64 -7.41 -11.50
N LYS A 830 14.24 -7.29 -10.24
CA LYS A 830 15.16 -7.16 -9.10
C LYS A 830 16.09 -8.36 -8.95
N GLU A 831 15.59 -9.57 -9.21
CA GLU A 831 16.36 -10.80 -9.14
C GLU A 831 17.60 -10.72 -10.05
N LEU A 832 17.40 -10.20 -11.27
CA LEU A 832 18.43 -10.04 -12.27
C LEU A 832 19.38 -8.87 -11.97
N VAL A 833 18.82 -7.72 -11.62
CA VAL A 833 19.63 -6.54 -11.27
C VAL A 833 20.54 -6.83 -10.08
N GLY A 834 20.05 -7.49 -9.03
CA GLY A 834 20.87 -7.83 -7.87
C GLY A 834 21.99 -8.82 -8.18
N PHE A 835 21.74 -9.74 -9.11
CA PHE A 835 22.78 -10.66 -9.59
C PHE A 835 23.90 -9.93 -10.34
N GLU A 836 23.55 -9.07 -11.29
CA GLU A 836 24.54 -8.33 -12.07
C GLU A 836 25.34 -7.38 -11.19
N ILE A 837 24.70 -6.68 -10.24
CA ILE A 837 25.39 -5.85 -9.25
C ILE A 837 26.36 -6.67 -8.39
N GLY A 838 25.93 -7.85 -7.93
CA GLY A 838 26.77 -8.77 -7.16
C GLY A 838 27.99 -9.26 -7.94
N LYS A 839 27.79 -9.61 -9.22
CA LYS A 839 28.86 -10.07 -10.13
C LYS A 839 29.83 -8.96 -10.50
N ALA A 840 29.30 -7.76 -10.76
CA ALA A 840 30.07 -6.55 -11.05
C ALA A 840 30.79 -5.98 -9.82
N ARG A 841 30.58 -6.56 -8.62
CA ARG A 841 31.16 -6.11 -7.34
C ARG A 841 30.89 -4.61 -7.06
N GLY A 842 29.76 -4.11 -7.55
CA GLY A 842 29.33 -2.72 -7.41
C GLY A 842 30.00 -1.71 -8.34
N GLU A 843 30.78 -2.14 -9.34
CA GLU A 843 31.06 -1.29 -10.49
C GLU A 843 29.80 -1.20 -11.36
N LEU A 844 29.06 -0.10 -11.23
CA LEU A 844 27.87 0.22 -12.03
C LEU A 844 28.27 0.83 -13.39
N SER A 845 29.23 0.24 -14.09
CA SER A 845 29.57 0.70 -15.44
C SER A 845 28.55 0.22 -16.47
N ALA A 846 28.42 0.97 -17.56
CA ALA A 846 27.63 0.57 -18.73
C ALA A 846 27.93 -0.87 -19.16
N ALA A 847 29.21 -1.23 -19.23
CA ALA A 847 29.67 -2.52 -19.72
C ALA A 847 29.41 -3.67 -18.74
N SER A 848 29.43 -3.41 -17.42
CA SER A 848 29.21 -4.45 -16.39
C SER A 848 27.73 -4.81 -16.23
N LEU A 849 26.82 -3.84 -16.29
CA LEU A 849 25.37 -4.08 -16.20
C LEU A 849 24.78 -4.67 -17.50
N LEU A 850 25.40 -4.40 -18.67
CA LEU A 850 24.94 -4.88 -19.99
C LEU A 850 25.59 -6.19 -20.46
N SER A 851 26.72 -6.59 -19.88
CA SER A 851 27.44 -7.84 -20.21
C SER A 851 26.56 -9.10 -20.11
N GLY A 852 25.52 -9.07 -19.25
CA GLY A 852 24.55 -10.16 -19.08
C GLY A 852 23.32 -10.11 -20.00
N ILE A 853 22.86 -8.92 -20.40
CA ILE A 853 21.56 -8.66 -21.07
C ILE A 853 21.50 -9.26 -22.48
N ALA A 854 22.66 -9.43 -23.08
CA ALA A 854 22.74 -9.33 -24.51
C ALA A 854 23.14 -10.69 -25.14
N LYS A 855 23.80 -11.61 -24.42
CA LYS A 855 24.68 -12.63 -25.02
C LYS A 855 24.05 -13.63 -26.01
N GLN A 856 22.75 -13.87 -25.99
CA GLN A 856 22.22 -15.16 -26.43
C GLN A 856 21.56 -15.24 -27.79
N PHE A 857 20.85 -14.20 -28.23
CA PHE A 857 20.27 -14.20 -29.58
C PHE A 857 21.38 -14.22 -30.65
N GLY A 858 22.52 -13.58 -30.34
CA GLY A 858 23.76 -13.68 -31.11
C GLY A 858 24.35 -15.07 -31.23
N GLU A 859 24.62 -15.70 -30.08
CA GLU A 859 25.22 -17.05 -29.99
C GLU A 859 24.37 -18.13 -30.72
N GLY A 860 23.06 -17.92 -30.87
CA GLY A 860 22.14 -18.83 -31.56
C GLY A 860 22.13 -18.70 -33.09
N SER A 861 22.24 -17.47 -33.63
CA SER A 861 22.12 -17.14 -35.06
C SER A 861 23.47 -17.10 -35.81
N GLY A 862 24.55 -17.59 -35.19
CA GLY A 862 25.91 -17.51 -35.75
C GLY A 862 26.53 -16.11 -35.80
N ARG A 863 25.88 -15.09 -35.22
CA ARG A 863 26.41 -13.72 -35.09
C ARG A 863 27.21 -13.64 -33.79
N ALA A 864 28.47 -13.20 -33.87
CA ALA A 864 29.30 -13.02 -32.69
C ALA A 864 28.75 -11.87 -31.84
N GLY A 865 27.86 -12.20 -30.90
CA GLY A 865 27.37 -11.27 -29.89
C GLY A 865 25.89 -10.90 -30.02
N PRO A 866 25.34 -10.32 -28.95
CA PRO A 866 23.93 -9.98 -28.77
C PRO A 866 23.15 -9.40 -29.94
N LEU A 867 21.81 -9.47 -29.87
CA LEU A 867 20.92 -8.72 -30.78
C LEU A 867 21.36 -7.25 -30.90
N ARG A 868 21.90 -6.66 -29.82
CA ARG A 868 22.73 -5.44 -29.85
C ARG A 868 23.82 -5.44 -28.77
N GLU A 869 25.09 -5.30 -29.15
CA GLU A 869 26.18 -5.04 -28.20
C GLU A 869 26.13 -3.58 -27.73
N TYR A 870 25.42 -3.35 -26.64
CA TYR A 870 25.38 -2.05 -25.97
C TYR A 870 26.73 -1.77 -25.24
N GLY A 871 27.79 -1.55 -26.01
CA GLY A 871 29.12 -1.17 -25.51
C GLY A 871 30.28 -1.55 -26.43
N GLY A 872 30.01 -2.16 -27.59
CA GLY A 872 31.02 -2.64 -28.53
C GLY A 872 31.75 -1.52 -29.29
N ALA A 873 32.93 -1.86 -29.84
CA ALA A 873 33.82 -0.92 -30.54
C ALA A 873 33.17 -0.21 -31.75
N GLY A 874 32.21 -0.84 -32.44
CA GLY A 874 31.53 -0.25 -33.60
C GLY A 874 30.60 0.93 -33.28
N MET A 875 30.28 1.15 -32.00
CA MET A 875 29.41 2.24 -31.58
C MET A 875 30.11 3.61 -31.59
N ALA A 876 31.44 3.62 -31.46
CA ALA A 876 32.24 4.84 -31.60
C ALA A 876 32.21 5.40 -33.03
N ASP A 877 31.83 4.58 -34.00
CA ASP A 877 31.78 4.93 -35.42
C ASP A 877 30.42 5.46 -35.89
N LEU A 878 29.36 5.34 -35.06
CA LEU A 878 28.02 5.82 -35.37
C LEU A 878 27.92 7.35 -35.21
N ASP A 879 27.51 8.02 -36.29
CA ASP A 879 27.27 9.48 -36.30
C ASP A 879 25.82 9.76 -36.73
N TYR A 880 25.07 10.49 -35.89
CA TYR A 880 23.65 10.81 -36.13
C TYR A 880 23.39 11.54 -37.46
N ASP A 881 24.34 12.29 -38.00
CA ASP A 881 24.14 12.99 -39.28
C ASP A 881 24.41 12.09 -40.51
N LYS A 882 25.07 10.94 -40.31
CA LYS A 882 25.51 10.03 -41.38
C LYS A 882 24.86 8.65 -41.34
N THR A 883 24.24 8.29 -40.23
CA THR A 883 23.63 6.97 -40.00
C THR A 883 22.17 6.99 -40.42
N PHE A 884 21.83 6.32 -41.52
CA PHE A 884 20.47 6.34 -42.04
C PHE A 884 19.72 5.03 -41.86
N GLU A 885 20.41 3.91 -41.66
CA GLU A 885 19.78 2.62 -41.33
C GLU A 885 19.01 2.76 -39.99
N ALA A 886 17.81 2.18 -39.92
CA ALA A 886 16.85 2.44 -38.84
C ALA A 886 17.33 1.87 -37.49
N HIS A 887 17.89 0.66 -37.46
CA HIS A 887 18.40 0.04 -36.24
C HIS A 887 19.66 0.76 -35.70
N ASP A 888 20.63 1.04 -36.57
CA ASP A 888 21.87 1.74 -36.21
C ASP A 888 21.57 3.15 -35.73
N ARG A 889 20.70 3.89 -36.45
CA ARG A 889 20.28 5.23 -36.06
C ARG A 889 19.48 5.20 -34.77
N GLY A 890 18.58 4.22 -34.61
CA GLY A 890 17.78 4.04 -33.41
C GLY A 890 18.64 3.75 -32.18
N SER A 891 19.70 2.95 -32.35
CA SER A 891 20.65 2.63 -31.30
C SER A 891 21.29 3.87 -30.69
N ILE A 892 21.57 4.92 -31.48
CA ILE A 892 22.07 6.21 -30.98
C ILE A 892 21.12 6.81 -29.92
N LEU A 893 19.80 6.76 -30.16
CA LEU A 893 18.80 7.24 -29.19
C LEU A 893 18.78 6.37 -27.93
N VAL A 894 18.79 5.04 -28.08
CA VAL A 894 18.84 4.10 -26.94
C VAL A 894 20.05 4.40 -26.06
N PHE A 895 21.23 4.63 -26.65
CA PHE A 895 22.45 4.97 -25.90
C PHE A 895 22.37 6.31 -25.19
N ALA A 896 21.75 7.31 -25.82
CA ALA A 896 21.54 8.59 -25.17
C ALA A 896 20.66 8.44 -23.92
N VAL A 897 19.56 7.69 -24.00
CA VAL A 897 18.69 7.45 -22.84
C VAL A 897 19.39 6.59 -21.78
N TYR A 898 20.14 5.56 -22.20
CA TYR A 898 20.85 4.68 -21.28
C TYR A 898 21.98 5.38 -20.53
N GLN A 899 22.77 6.25 -21.18
CA GLN A 899 23.79 7.03 -20.48
C GLN A 899 23.18 8.00 -19.46
N ALA A 900 22.01 8.58 -19.74
CA ALA A 900 21.28 9.36 -18.75
C ALA A 900 20.85 8.50 -17.56
N PHE A 901 20.35 7.29 -17.81
CA PHE A 901 20.01 6.32 -16.76
C PHE A 901 21.20 5.98 -15.85
N LEU A 902 22.37 5.70 -16.42
CA LEU A 902 23.57 5.41 -15.63
C LEU A 902 23.97 6.57 -14.75
N ALA A 903 24.01 7.80 -15.30
CA ALA A 903 24.35 8.99 -14.53
C ALA A 903 23.42 9.18 -13.31
N ILE A 904 22.12 8.90 -13.49
CA ILE A 904 21.13 8.99 -12.41
C ILE A 904 21.26 7.83 -11.43
N ALA A 905 21.47 6.61 -11.91
CA ALA A 905 21.66 5.43 -11.06
C ALA A 905 22.91 5.59 -10.19
N ASP A 906 24.01 6.08 -10.75
CA ASP A 906 25.23 6.43 -10.02
C ASP A 906 24.92 7.48 -8.95
N GLN A 907 24.24 8.58 -9.30
CA GLN A 907 23.87 9.62 -8.33
C GLN A 907 22.98 9.09 -7.19
N ARG A 908 22.05 8.17 -7.48
CA ARG A 908 21.15 7.58 -6.47
C ARG A 908 21.77 6.49 -5.61
N THR A 909 22.93 5.97 -6.01
CA THR A 909 23.64 4.92 -5.29
C THR A 909 24.90 5.43 -4.59
N ASP A 910 25.36 6.63 -4.93
CA ASP A 910 26.55 7.26 -4.35
C ASP A 910 26.50 7.34 -2.83
N ASP A 911 25.36 7.72 -2.24
CA ASP A 911 25.20 7.78 -0.78
C ASP A 911 25.32 6.39 -0.14
N LEU A 912 24.73 5.35 -0.75
CA LEU A 912 24.84 3.97 -0.30
C LEU A 912 26.27 3.45 -0.38
N ILE A 913 27.00 3.79 -1.44
CA ILE A 913 28.41 3.42 -1.61
C ILE A 913 29.26 4.17 -0.59
N GLN A 914 29.04 5.47 -0.37
CA GLN A 914 29.74 6.25 0.65
C GLN A 914 29.49 5.68 2.05
N LEU A 915 28.24 5.34 2.39
CA LEU A 915 27.90 4.71 3.65
C LEU A 915 28.61 3.36 3.83
N ALA A 916 28.61 2.52 2.79
CA ALA A 916 29.25 1.21 2.83
C ALA A 916 30.79 1.28 2.92
N THR A 917 31.39 2.38 2.48
CA THR A 917 32.85 2.55 2.37
C THR A 917 33.44 3.51 3.40
N GLY A 918 32.62 4.03 4.34
CA GLY A 918 33.05 5.01 5.33
C GLY A 918 33.42 6.37 4.72
N GLY A 919 32.79 6.72 3.60
CA GLY A 919 32.95 8.00 2.89
C GLY A 919 34.07 8.03 1.84
N SER A 920 34.75 6.91 1.57
CA SER A 920 35.81 6.88 0.56
C SER A 920 35.28 6.80 -0.88
N GLY A 921 34.05 6.30 -1.06
CA GLY A 921 33.46 6.06 -2.39
C GLY A 921 34.05 4.86 -3.12
N ILE A 922 35.05 4.17 -2.52
CA ILE A 922 35.76 3.05 -3.14
C ILE A 922 35.35 1.76 -2.45
N LEU A 923 34.65 0.89 -3.19
CA LEU A 923 34.21 -0.40 -2.67
C LEU A 923 35.41 -1.30 -2.35
N PRO A 924 35.39 -2.02 -1.21
CA PRO A 924 36.47 -2.92 -0.83
C PRO A 924 36.59 -4.09 -1.82
N ALA A 925 37.82 -4.54 -2.08
CA ALA A 925 38.06 -5.70 -2.92
C ALA A 925 37.42 -6.95 -2.30
N GLY A 926 36.47 -7.59 -3.00
CA GLY A 926 35.78 -8.78 -2.52
C GLY A 926 34.33 -8.87 -2.99
N THR A 927 33.56 -9.73 -2.32
CA THR A 927 32.10 -9.83 -2.54
C THR A 927 31.40 -8.75 -1.72
N LEU A 928 30.43 -8.05 -2.32
CA LEU A 928 29.64 -7.06 -1.61
C LEU A 928 28.70 -7.72 -0.59
N HIS A 929 28.40 -7.00 0.49
CA HIS A 929 27.44 -7.46 1.49
C HIS A 929 26.05 -7.63 0.85
N PRO A 930 25.29 -8.72 1.13
CA PRO A 930 23.98 -8.95 0.51
C PRO A 930 22.99 -7.79 0.67
N SER A 931 22.94 -7.17 1.84
CA SER A 931 22.07 -6.00 2.07
C SER A 931 22.48 -4.76 1.26
N LEU A 932 23.78 -4.60 0.94
CA LEU A 932 24.22 -3.53 0.04
C LEU A 932 23.77 -3.83 -1.39
N ILE A 933 23.91 -5.07 -1.86
CA ILE A 933 23.41 -5.50 -3.17
C ILE A 933 21.91 -5.24 -3.26
N GLU A 934 21.12 -5.61 -2.25
CA GLU A 934 19.67 -5.40 -2.22
C GLU A 934 19.29 -3.90 -2.29
N ARG A 935 20.00 -3.05 -1.55
CA ARG A 935 19.74 -1.60 -1.54
C ARG A 935 20.14 -0.93 -2.86
N LEU A 936 21.27 -1.31 -3.44
CA LEU A 936 21.68 -0.86 -4.78
C LEU A 936 20.68 -1.33 -5.84
N THR A 937 20.22 -2.57 -5.74
CA THR A 937 19.19 -3.15 -6.63
C THR A 937 17.90 -2.35 -6.58
N ASP A 938 17.44 -1.99 -5.38
CA ASP A 938 16.24 -1.19 -5.20
C ASP A 938 16.35 0.19 -5.85
N GLU A 939 17.48 0.89 -5.70
CA GLU A 939 17.68 2.20 -6.32
C GLU A 939 17.79 2.11 -7.85
N VAL A 940 18.49 1.10 -8.38
CA VAL A 940 18.59 0.87 -9.84
C VAL A 940 17.20 0.53 -10.42
N ALA A 941 16.45 -0.39 -9.80
CA ALA A 941 15.12 -0.79 -10.27
C ALA A 941 14.10 0.37 -10.18
N LYS A 942 14.16 1.21 -9.13
CA LYS A 942 13.36 2.44 -9.03
C LYS A 942 13.71 3.41 -10.15
N THR A 943 15.00 3.59 -10.44
CA THR A 943 15.47 4.48 -11.51
C THR A 943 15.00 3.99 -12.87
N ALA A 944 15.10 2.70 -13.15
CA ALA A 944 14.60 2.10 -14.39
C ALA A 944 13.07 2.27 -14.53
N THR A 945 12.32 2.06 -13.45
CA THR A 945 10.85 2.26 -13.42
C THR A 945 10.49 3.71 -13.72
N GLN A 946 11.20 4.67 -13.13
CA GLN A 946 10.98 6.11 -13.35
C GLN A 946 11.37 6.51 -14.79
N MET A 947 12.49 6.00 -15.29
CA MET A 947 12.98 6.22 -16.66
C MET A 947 11.98 5.72 -17.70
N LEU A 948 11.50 4.49 -17.55
CA LEU A 948 10.47 3.90 -18.40
C LEU A 948 9.17 4.73 -18.38
N THR A 949 8.75 5.16 -17.19
CA THR A 949 7.56 6.00 -17.02
C THR A 949 7.70 7.35 -17.73
N MET A 950 8.88 7.98 -17.63
CA MET A 950 9.19 9.25 -18.28
C MET A 950 9.16 9.11 -19.81
N CYS A 951 9.82 8.09 -20.35
CA CYS A 951 9.82 7.78 -21.79
C CYS A 951 8.41 7.55 -22.36
N ILE A 952 7.60 6.72 -21.70
CA ILE A 952 6.24 6.45 -22.19
C ILE A 952 5.35 7.70 -22.08
N ARG A 953 5.45 8.47 -20.99
CA ARG A 953 4.65 9.69 -20.79
C ARG A 953 4.96 10.76 -21.84
N ALA A 954 6.22 10.84 -22.30
CA ALA A 954 6.64 11.77 -23.33
C ALA A 954 5.85 11.61 -24.65
N LEU A 955 5.31 10.41 -24.94
CA LEU A 955 4.49 10.18 -26.14
C LEU A 955 3.30 11.14 -26.26
N ASP A 956 2.68 11.58 -25.16
CA ASP A 956 1.57 12.55 -25.23
C ASP A 956 2.02 13.98 -25.57
N TYR A 957 3.34 14.25 -25.50
CA TYR A 957 3.98 15.53 -25.86
C TYR A 957 4.77 15.45 -27.17
N CYS A 958 4.61 14.37 -27.93
CA CYS A 958 5.23 14.23 -29.25
C CYS A 958 4.41 14.96 -30.33
N PRO A 959 5.06 15.38 -31.43
CA PRO A 959 4.37 15.94 -32.59
C PRO A 959 3.42 14.91 -33.21
N SER A 960 2.40 15.40 -33.92
CA SER A 960 1.36 14.54 -34.49
C SER A 960 1.83 13.64 -35.63
N VAL A 961 2.96 13.98 -36.25
CA VAL A 961 3.62 13.30 -37.38
C VAL A 961 5.11 13.67 -37.38
N ASP A 962 5.92 12.95 -38.16
CA ASP A 962 7.27 13.39 -38.55
C ASP A 962 8.20 13.70 -37.36
N ILE A 963 8.16 12.84 -36.33
CA ILE A 963 8.97 13.00 -35.13
C ILE A 963 10.47 12.95 -35.45
N THR A 964 11.25 13.71 -34.69
CA THR A 964 12.71 13.66 -34.67
C THR A 964 13.20 13.39 -33.24
N PHE A 965 14.44 12.89 -33.09
CA PHE A 965 14.98 12.59 -31.76
C PHE A 965 15.08 13.84 -30.86
N GLY A 966 15.42 14.99 -31.44
CA GLY A 966 15.42 16.27 -30.72
C GLY A 966 14.03 16.70 -30.24
N GLU A 967 12.98 16.40 -31.00
CA GLU A 967 11.60 16.67 -30.56
C GLU A 967 11.13 15.69 -29.49
N TYR A 968 11.62 14.45 -29.52
CA TYR A 968 11.41 13.50 -28.44
C TYR A 968 12.09 13.97 -27.13
N LEU A 969 13.30 14.53 -27.19
CA LEU A 969 13.93 15.19 -26.03
C LEU A 969 13.03 16.30 -25.47
N ARG A 970 12.51 17.18 -26.34
CA ARG A 970 11.60 18.25 -25.91
C ARG A 970 10.35 17.69 -25.24
N ALA A 971 9.80 16.60 -25.78
CA ALA A 971 8.67 15.90 -25.20
C ALA A 971 8.99 15.31 -23.81
N LEU A 972 10.15 14.65 -23.65
CA LEU A 972 10.65 14.12 -22.38
C LEU A 972 10.75 15.21 -21.31
N ILE A 973 11.44 16.31 -21.62
CA ILE A 973 11.67 17.43 -20.70
C ILE A 973 10.34 18.11 -20.32
N THR A 974 9.45 18.32 -21.29
CA THR A 974 8.13 18.94 -21.02
C THR A 974 7.27 18.05 -20.13
N ALA A 975 7.21 16.74 -20.44
CA ALA A 975 6.40 15.77 -19.72
C ALA A 975 6.84 15.58 -18.27
N ASP A 976 8.14 15.59 -18.04
CA ASP A 976 8.71 15.44 -16.70
C ASP A 976 8.58 16.73 -15.89
N ARG A 977 8.86 17.89 -16.49
CA ARG A 977 8.69 19.20 -15.82
C ARG A 977 7.28 19.40 -15.28
N ASP A 978 6.27 18.98 -16.03
CA ASP A 978 4.87 19.05 -15.59
C ASP A 978 4.55 18.11 -14.41
N ALA A 979 5.21 16.97 -14.31
CA ALA A 979 4.89 15.94 -13.33
C ALA A 979 5.76 16.02 -12.07
N TYR A 980 7.01 16.46 -12.21
CA TYR A 980 8.01 16.54 -11.15
C TYR A 980 8.79 17.85 -11.28
N PRO A 981 8.16 19.00 -10.97
CA PRO A 981 8.77 20.31 -11.19
C PRO A 981 10.11 20.49 -10.45
N ASP A 982 10.25 19.93 -9.26
CA ASP A 982 11.43 20.15 -8.39
C ASP A 982 12.70 19.41 -8.85
N ASP A 983 12.56 18.30 -9.59
CA ASP A 983 13.65 17.41 -10.08
C ASP A 983 14.93 17.40 -9.20
N PRO A 984 14.83 16.96 -7.93
CA PRO A 984 15.94 17.04 -6.98
C PRO A 984 17.13 16.13 -7.34
N LEU A 985 16.91 15.18 -8.26
CA LEU A 985 17.92 14.23 -8.74
C LEU A 985 18.38 14.54 -10.17
N HIS A 986 17.97 15.69 -10.72
CA HIS A 986 18.45 16.21 -12.00
C HIS A 986 18.29 15.24 -13.19
N TYR A 987 17.18 14.50 -13.25
CA TYR A 987 16.85 13.61 -14.37
C TYR A 987 16.87 14.37 -15.69
N ARG A 988 16.29 15.57 -15.73
CA ARG A 988 16.24 16.39 -16.95
C ARG A 988 17.63 16.77 -17.42
N LEU A 989 18.51 17.19 -16.50
CA LEU A 989 19.89 17.53 -16.83
C LEU A 989 20.66 16.34 -17.41
N ALA A 990 20.50 15.14 -16.84
CA ALA A 990 21.15 13.93 -17.35
C ALA A 990 20.74 13.61 -18.80
N PHE A 991 19.45 13.77 -19.12
CA PHE A 991 18.97 13.66 -20.50
C PHE A 991 19.56 14.73 -21.42
N LEU A 992 19.59 16.00 -21.00
CA LEU A 992 20.17 17.09 -21.78
C LEU A 992 21.64 16.83 -22.10
N GLU A 993 22.43 16.45 -21.09
CA GLU A 993 23.85 16.19 -21.24
C GLU A 993 24.11 15.03 -22.21
N SER A 994 23.37 13.94 -22.05
CA SER A 994 23.52 12.76 -22.89
C SER A 994 23.09 13.02 -24.33
N PHE A 995 21.92 13.63 -24.56
CA PHE A 995 21.47 13.95 -25.92
C PHE A 995 22.40 14.94 -26.63
N ARG A 996 23.00 15.89 -25.89
CA ARG A 996 24.04 16.78 -26.42
C ARG A 996 25.27 16.01 -26.86
N LYS A 997 25.75 15.06 -26.05
CA LYS A 997 26.91 14.22 -26.36
C LYS A 997 26.71 13.41 -27.66
N TRP A 998 25.49 12.96 -27.90
CA TRP A 998 25.11 12.18 -29.09
C TRP A 998 24.57 13.02 -30.27
N LYS A 999 24.69 14.36 -30.21
CA LYS A 999 24.19 15.30 -31.24
C LYS A 999 22.68 15.19 -31.53
N LEU A 1000 21.89 14.74 -30.56
CA LEU A 1000 20.44 14.55 -30.68
C LEU A 1000 19.62 15.78 -30.28
N LEU A 1001 20.23 16.97 -30.30
CA LEU A 1001 19.56 18.20 -29.89
C LEU A 1001 18.62 18.71 -31.00
N PRO A 1002 17.49 19.34 -30.62
CA PRO A 1002 16.56 19.90 -31.61
C PRO A 1002 17.21 21.02 -32.43
N ARG A 1003 16.91 21.03 -33.73
CA ARG A 1003 17.54 21.94 -34.71
C ARG A 1003 17.03 23.37 -34.64
N ASP A 1004 15.84 23.56 -34.09
CA ASP A 1004 15.11 24.83 -34.03
C ASP A 1004 15.33 25.60 -32.72
N VAL A 1005 16.12 25.05 -31.79
CA VAL A 1005 16.42 25.66 -30.50
C VAL A 1005 17.86 26.18 -30.48
N ARG A 1006 18.04 27.50 -30.34
CA ARG A 1006 19.37 28.15 -30.38
C ARG A 1006 20.17 28.00 -29.09
N THR A 1007 19.48 28.03 -27.95
CA THR A 1007 20.07 27.92 -26.61
C THR A 1007 19.47 26.70 -25.94
N ILE A 1008 20.29 25.75 -25.49
CA ILE A 1008 19.81 24.52 -24.88
C ILE A 1008 19.76 24.67 -23.36
N SER A 1009 18.56 24.59 -22.81
CA SER A 1009 18.23 24.61 -21.38
C SER A 1009 16.90 23.90 -21.16
N GLU A 1010 16.56 23.57 -19.91
CA GLU A 1010 15.25 22.98 -19.60
C GLU A 1010 14.09 23.87 -20.06
N GLU A 1011 14.20 25.19 -19.87
CA GLU A 1011 13.18 26.17 -20.26
C GLU A 1011 12.97 26.22 -21.78
N THR A 1012 14.07 26.28 -22.54
CA THR A 1012 14.03 26.42 -24.00
C THR A 1012 13.70 25.12 -24.73
N LEU A 1013 13.96 23.96 -24.11
CA LEU A 1013 13.56 22.66 -24.64
C LEU A 1013 12.08 22.37 -24.39
N ALA A 1014 11.55 22.79 -23.25
CA ALA A 1014 10.14 22.59 -22.96
C ALA A 1014 9.26 23.22 -24.05
N TRP A 1015 8.17 22.53 -24.42
CA TRP A 1015 7.19 23.09 -25.33
C TRP A 1015 6.58 24.35 -24.73
N SER A 1016 6.24 25.32 -25.58
CA SER A 1016 5.67 26.59 -25.16
C SER A 1016 4.16 26.59 -25.30
N ALA A 1017 3.49 27.39 -24.47
CA ALA A 1017 2.11 27.77 -24.68
C ALA A 1017 1.99 28.69 -25.92
N PRO A 1018 0.83 28.75 -26.59
CA PRO A 1018 0.56 29.78 -27.58
C PRO A 1018 0.55 31.18 -26.95
N GLU A 1019 0.70 32.23 -27.76
CA GLU A 1019 0.77 33.64 -27.31
C GLU A 1019 -0.45 34.06 -26.49
N ASP A 1020 -1.65 33.61 -26.90
CA ASP A 1020 -2.86 33.65 -26.09
C ASP A 1020 -3.21 32.22 -25.65
N PRO A 1021 -2.95 31.85 -24.38
CA PRO A 1021 -3.25 30.52 -23.86
C PRO A 1021 -4.75 30.30 -23.59
N SER A 1022 -5.56 31.34 -23.40
CA SER A 1022 -7.01 31.23 -23.12
C SER A 1022 -7.85 32.05 -24.10
N PRO A 1023 -7.77 31.77 -25.40
CA PRO A 1023 -8.48 32.55 -26.40
C PRO A 1023 -9.99 32.35 -26.27
N VAL A 1024 -10.76 33.39 -26.59
CA VAL A 1024 -12.23 33.40 -26.41
C VAL A 1024 -12.93 32.22 -27.12
N TRP A 1025 -12.40 31.77 -28.26
CA TRP A 1025 -12.96 30.65 -29.02
C TRP A 1025 -12.78 29.28 -28.32
N LEU A 1026 -11.86 29.16 -27.37
CA LEU A 1026 -11.61 27.93 -26.61
C LEU A 1026 -12.68 27.68 -25.54
N LYS A 1027 -13.26 28.75 -24.98
CA LYS A 1027 -14.27 28.66 -23.92
C LYS A 1027 -15.51 27.91 -24.40
N GLY A 1028 -15.87 26.84 -23.71
CA GLY A 1028 -16.98 25.97 -24.11
C GLY A 1028 -16.72 25.09 -25.35
N LEU A 1029 -15.53 25.15 -25.98
CA LEU A 1029 -15.14 24.26 -27.09
C LEU A 1029 -15.18 22.79 -26.65
N LEU A 1030 -14.80 22.54 -25.40
CA LEU A 1030 -14.77 21.22 -24.79
C LEU A 1030 -16.10 20.81 -24.16
N GLY A 1031 -17.13 21.66 -24.16
CA GLY A 1031 -18.40 21.41 -23.45
C GLY A 1031 -19.21 20.19 -23.93
N LYS A 1032 -18.84 19.59 -25.07
CA LYS A 1032 -19.42 18.34 -25.61
C LYS A 1032 -18.45 17.16 -25.63
N ILE A 1033 -17.23 17.36 -25.13
CA ILE A 1033 -16.20 16.33 -25.03
C ILE A 1033 -16.42 15.57 -23.73
N ASP A 1034 -16.51 14.25 -23.84
CA ASP A 1034 -16.68 13.38 -22.69
C ASP A 1034 -15.30 12.89 -22.22
N LEU A 1035 -14.90 13.32 -21.03
CA LEU A 1035 -13.63 13.00 -20.38
C LEU A 1035 -13.70 11.72 -19.52
N GLY A 1036 -14.76 10.93 -19.71
CA GLY A 1036 -14.99 9.67 -19.00
C GLY A 1036 -13.86 8.66 -19.19
N TRP A 1037 -13.10 8.70 -20.31
CA TRP A 1037 -11.99 7.78 -20.61
C TRP A 1037 -11.02 7.67 -19.43
N ASN A 1038 -11.04 6.53 -18.75
CA ASN A 1038 -10.21 6.20 -17.59
C ASN A 1038 -9.91 4.68 -17.58
N GLN A 1039 -9.16 4.21 -16.58
CA GLN A 1039 -8.76 2.79 -16.46
C GLN A 1039 -9.92 1.80 -16.20
N LYS A 1040 -11.14 2.27 -15.92
CA LYS A 1040 -12.33 1.46 -15.62
C LYS A 1040 -13.32 1.34 -16.79
N LEU A 1041 -13.24 2.20 -17.80
CA LEU A 1041 -14.10 2.09 -18.98
C LEU A 1041 -13.66 0.93 -19.88
N LYS A 1042 -14.61 0.30 -20.55
CA LYS A 1042 -14.32 -0.77 -21.51
C LYS A 1042 -13.61 -0.19 -22.73
N ARG A 1043 -12.65 -0.94 -23.29
CA ARG A 1043 -11.86 -0.46 -24.44
C ARG A 1043 -12.71 -0.23 -25.69
N ALA A 1044 -13.74 -1.04 -25.91
CA ALA A 1044 -14.71 -0.81 -26.99
C ALA A 1044 -15.49 0.51 -26.82
N GLU A 1045 -15.90 0.83 -25.59
CA GLU A 1045 -16.58 2.09 -25.26
C GLU A 1045 -15.63 3.27 -25.44
N ILE A 1046 -14.38 3.12 -25.00
CA ILE A 1046 -13.32 4.12 -25.20
C ILE A 1046 -13.12 4.39 -26.70
N PHE A 1047 -13.07 3.35 -27.54
CA PHE A 1047 -12.93 3.51 -28.98
C PHE A 1047 -14.08 4.32 -29.58
N ALA A 1048 -15.33 3.97 -29.22
CA ALA A 1048 -16.52 4.71 -29.65
C ALA A 1048 -16.54 6.15 -29.11
N LEU A 1049 -16.07 6.35 -27.88
CA LEU A 1049 -15.98 7.65 -27.23
C LEU A 1049 -14.96 8.55 -27.93
N ASN A 1050 -13.80 8.02 -28.31
CA ASN A 1050 -12.79 8.74 -29.07
C ASN A 1050 -13.33 9.17 -30.44
N ASP A 1051 -14.11 8.34 -31.13
CA ASP A 1051 -14.76 8.71 -32.40
C ASP A 1051 -15.78 9.85 -32.21
N LYS A 1052 -16.62 9.75 -31.17
CA LYS A 1052 -17.58 10.79 -30.78
C LYS A 1052 -16.88 12.10 -30.43
N ASN A 1053 -15.82 12.05 -29.62
CA ASN A 1053 -15.06 13.21 -29.17
C ASN A 1053 -14.30 13.86 -30.34
N ARG A 1054 -13.67 13.08 -31.23
CA ARG A 1054 -13.08 13.58 -32.48
C ARG A 1054 -14.10 14.37 -33.30
N TYR A 1055 -15.29 13.81 -33.53
CA TYR A 1055 -16.31 14.47 -34.32
C TYR A 1055 -16.86 15.72 -33.64
N ALA A 1056 -17.07 15.68 -32.32
CA ALA A 1056 -17.54 16.84 -31.54
C ALA A 1056 -16.52 17.98 -31.57
N LEU A 1057 -15.24 17.69 -31.32
CA LEU A 1057 -14.17 18.68 -31.37
C LEU A 1057 -13.99 19.19 -32.80
N TRP A 1058 -14.04 18.31 -33.81
CA TRP A 1058 -13.91 18.71 -35.21
C TRP A 1058 -15.01 19.69 -35.60
N LYS A 1059 -16.27 19.41 -35.23
CA LYS A 1059 -17.41 20.29 -35.50
C LYS A 1059 -17.27 21.64 -34.80
N ALA A 1060 -16.79 21.64 -33.55
CA ALA A 1060 -16.59 22.86 -32.77
C ALA A 1060 -15.47 23.73 -33.37
N MET A 1061 -14.30 23.13 -33.66
CA MET A 1061 -13.18 23.81 -34.30
C MET A 1061 -13.52 24.29 -35.71
N HIS A 1062 -14.21 23.47 -36.51
CA HIS A 1062 -14.67 23.86 -37.85
C HIS A 1062 -15.59 25.08 -37.79
N LYS A 1063 -16.48 25.18 -36.80
CA LYS A 1063 -17.30 26.37 -36.59
C LYS A 1063 -16.46 27.59 -36.17
N ALA A 1064 -15.51 27.41 -35.25
CA ALA A 1064 -14.62 28.49 -34.81
C ALA A 1064 -13.78 29.02 -35.97
N PHE A 1065 -13.25 28.12 -36.80
CA PHE A 1065 -12.48 28.48 -37.97
C PHE A 1065 -13.31 29.14 -39.08
N ALA A 1066 -14.59 28.77 -39.22
CA ALA A 1066 -15.50 29.46 -40.13
C ALA A 1066 -15.79 30.90 -39.69
N SER A 1067 -15.76 31.20 -38.39
CA SER A 1067 -15.91 32.58 -37.87
C SER A 1067 -14.63 33.39 -37.95
N ASP A 1068 -13.46 32.75 -37.83
CA ASP A 1068 -12.15 33.39 -37.96
C ASP A 1068 -11.18 32.47 -38.73
N PRO A 1069 -11.06 32.66 -40.05
CA PRO A 1069 -10.18 31.85 -40.89
C PRO A 1069 -8.68 31.98 -40.57
N ASP A 1070 -8.23 32.99 -39.82
CA ASP A 1070 -6.81 33.09 -39.48
C ASP A 1070 -6.39 32.08 -38.38
N LEU A 1071 -7.36 31.52 -37.65
CA LEU A 1071 -7.12 30.50 -36.62
C LEU A 1071 -6.47 29.22 -37.14
N TYR A 1072 -6.68 28.84 -38.41
CA TYR A 1072 -6.03 27.65 -39.00
C TYR A 1072 -4.50 27.69 -38.86
N LYS A 1073 -3.92 28.89 -38.99
CA LYS A 1073 -2.47 29.11 -38.94
C LYS A 1073 -1.88 28.78 -37.57
N GLN A 1074 -2.64 28.97 -36.50
CA GLN A 1074 -2.21 28.67 -35.12
C GLN A 1074 -1.98 27.17 -34.88
N PHE A 1075 -2.56 26.30 -35.72
CA PHE A 1075 -2.36 24.85 -35.67
C PHE A 1075 -1.45 24.33 -36.80
N GLY A 1076 -0.76 25.25 -37.50
CA GLY A 1076 0.10 24.91 -38.64
C GLY A 1076 -0.65 24.40 -39.87
N LEU A 1077 -1.93 24.77 -40.03
CA LEU A 1077 -2.76 24.34 -41.16
C LEU A 1077 -2.78 25.40 -42.27
N LEU A 1078 -2.89 24.94 -43.51
CA LEU A 1078 -3.07 25.78 -44.69
C LEU A 1078 -4.56 26.03 -44.95
N PRO A 1079 -4.96 27.24 -45.40
CA PRO A 1079 -6.33 27.54 -45.82
C PRO A 1079 -6.63 26.96 -47.21
N ASP A 1080 -7.93 26.92 -47.58
CA ASP A 1080 -8.42 26.63 -48.93
C ASP A 1080 -8.00 25.26 -49.52
N LEU A 1081 -7.74 24.24 -48.67
CA LEU A 1081 -7.41 22.89 -49.13
C LEU A 1081 -8.66 22.00 -49.33
N PRO A 1082 -8.82 21.37 -50.51
CA PRO A 1082 -9.93 20.45 -50.79
C PRO A 1082 -9.82 19.15 -50.00
N ARG A 1083 -10.94 18.41 -49.90
CA ARG A 1083 -10.92 17.04 -49.38
C ARG A 1083 -10.47 16.11 -50.50
N TYR A 1084 -9.43 15.32 -50.26
CA TYR A 1084 -8.93 14.35 -51.23
C TYR A 1084 -9.49 12.94 -51.00
N ASN A 1085 -9.59 12.17 -52.09
CA ASN A 1085 -9.68 10.72 -52.07
C ASN A 1085 -8.31 10.11 -51.70
N GLU A 1086 -8.25 8.80 -51.42
CA GLU A 1086 -6.97 8.13 -51.11
C GLU A 1086 -6.00 8.09 -52.30
N ASP A 1087 -6.49 8.20 -53.54
CA ASP A 1087 -5.69 8.30 -54.77
C ASP A 1087 -5.19 9.74 -55.07
N GLY A 1088 -5.36 10.67 -54.14
CA GLY A 1088 -4.89 12.05 -54.29
C GLY A 1088 -5.82 12.96 -55.12
N THR A 1089 -6.87 12.42 -55.75
CA THR A 1089 -7.85 13.21 -56.50
C THR A 1089 -8.77 14.01 -55.59
N VAL A 1090 -9.32 15.13 -56.08
CA VAL A 1090 -10.25 15.96 -55.29
C VAL A 1090 -11.60 15.25 -55.16
N LYS A 1091 -12.02 15.01 -53.91
CA LYS A 1091 -13.36 14.52 -53.56
C LYS A 1091 -14.37 15.67 -53.48
N HIS A 1092 -14.02 16.73 -52.75
CA HIS A 1092 -14.85 17.93 -52.59
C HIS A 1092 -13.98 19.19 -52.52
N ALA A 1093 -14.33 20.22 -53.31
CA ALA A 1093 -13.71 21.53 -53.23
C ALA A 1093 -14.12 22.27 -51.94
N PRO A 1094 -13.22 23.05 -51.31
CA PRO A 1094 -13.55 23.82 -50.12
C PRO A 1094 -14.37 25.06 -50.51
N LYS A 1095 -15.19 25.57 -49.60
CA LYS A 1095 -15.74 26.93 -49.74
C LYS A 1095 -14.62 27.94 -49.49
N LYS A 1096 -14.75 29.15 -50.02
CA LYS A 1096 -13.77 30.23 -49.84
C LYS A 1096 -13.59 30.55 -48.35
N GLY A 1097 -12.36 30.42 -47.83
CA GLY A 1097 -12.05 30.62 -46.41
C GLY A 1097 -12.24 29.37 -45.52
N GLU A 1098 -12.57 28.22 -46.11
CA GLU A 1098 -12.66 26.92 -45.44
C GLU A 1098 -11.41 26.09 -45.74
N THR A 1099 -10.98 25.23 -44.82
CA THR A 1099 -9.96 24.22 -45.11
C THR A 1099 -10.35 22.86 -44.56
N THR A 1100 -9.77 21.81 -45.14
CA THR A 1100 -9.95 20.46 -44.65
C THR A 1100 -8.87 20.08 -43.65
N PHE A 1101 -9.31 19.48 -42.55
CA PHE A 1101 -8.46 18.94 -41.50
C PHE A 1101 -9.20 17.81 -40.81
N ASP A 1102 -8.44 16.92 -40.18
CA ASP A 1102 -8.95 15.80 -39.40
C ASP A 1102 -8.51 15.96 -37.95
N ILE A 1103 -9.40 15.63 -37.02
CA ILE A 1103 -9.01 15.38 -35.64
C ILE A 1103 -8.74 13.90 -35.51
N TYR A 1104 -7.48 13.56 -35.28
CA TYR A 1104 -6.98 12.20 -35.32
C TYR A 1104 -7.26 11.43 -34.03
N SER A 1105 -7.14 12.10 -32.88
CA SER A 1105 -7.40 11.53 -31.55
C SER A 1105 -7.76 12.64 -30.56
N VAL A 1106 -8.68 12.35 -29.63
CA VAL A 1106 -9.01 13.24 -28.49
C VAL A 1106 -9.07 12.37 -27.24
N ARG A 1107 -8.10 12.54 -26.34
CA ARG A 1107 -7.92 11.64 -25.19
C ARG A 1107 -7.58 12.42 -23.93
N PRO A 1108 -8.13 12.06 -22.76
CA PRO A 1108 -7.72 12.68 -21.51
C PRO A 1108 -6.42 12.08 -21.00
N THR A 1109 -5.65 12.88 -20.29
CA THR A 1109 -4.56 12.44 -19.39
C THR A 1109 -5.01 12.68 -17.95
N ARG A 1110 -4.66 11.78 -17.04
CA ARG A 1110 -4.92 11.94 -15.61
C ARG A 1110 -3.64 11.64 -14.86
N ARG A 1111 -3.16 12.61 -14.09
CA ARG A 1111 -1.85 12.52 -13.44
C ARG A 1111 -1.99 12.88 -11.97
N VAL A 1112 -1.29 12.12 -11.14
CA VAL A 1112 -1.11 12.43 -9.72
C VAL A 1112 0.10 13.34 -9.63
N GLU A 1113 -0.05 14.50 -9.01
CA GLU A 1113 1.05 15.43 -8.76
C GLU A 1113 1.81 15.02 -7.49
N PRO A 1114 3.05 15.49 -7.27
CA PRO A 1114 3.83 15.13 -6.09
C PRO A 1114 3.15 15.50 -4.75
N ASP A 1115 2.24 16.47 -4.75
CA ASP A 1115 1.43 16.87 -3.60
C ASP A 1115 0.18 16.00 -3.37
N GLY A 1116 -0.04 14.99 -4.22
CA GLY A 1116 -1.18 14.08 -4.18
C GLY A 1116 -2.45 14.60 -4.89
N SER A 1117 -2.42 15.79 -5.47
CA SER A 1117 -3.53 16.33 -6.27
C SER A 1117 -3.62 15.64 -7.66
N PHE A 1118 -4.74 15.80 -8.35
CA PHE A 1118 -4.96 15.20 -9.68
C PHE A 1118 -5.08 16.29 -10.75
N ARG A 1119 -4.23 16.21 -11.77
CA ARG A 1119 -4.35 17.01 -12.99
C ARG A 1119 -5.04 16.20 -14.09
N VAL A 1120 -6.08 16.78 -14.69
CA VAL A 1120 -6.77 16.22 -15.86
C VAL A 1120 -6.56 17.16 -17.04
N GLU A 1121 -6.06 16.64 -18.16
CA GLU A 1121 -5.85 17.42 -19.38
C GLU A 1121 -6.44 16.68 -20.58
N VAL A 1122 -6.61 17.39 -21.69
CA VAL A 1122 -7.06 16.83 -22.97
C VAL A 1122 -5.95 16.96 -23.99
N VAL A 1123 -5.52 15.82 -24.53
CA VAL A 1123 -4.62 15.76 -25.68
C VAL A 1123 -5.46 15.61 -26.93
N ALA A 1124 -5.39 16.60 -27.82
CA ALA A 1124 -6.03 16.56 -29.13
C ALA A 1124 -4.99 16.59 -30.24
N VAL A 1125 -5.10 15.64 -31.17
CA VAL A 1125 -4.19 15.51 -32.31
C VAL A 1125 -4.93 15.96 -33.55
N ILE A 1126 -4.46 17.03 -34.18
CA ILE A 1126 -5.03 17.66 -35.37
C ILE A 1126 -4.07 17.43 -36.53
N GLN A 1127 -4.59 17.04 -37.69
CA GLN A 1127 -3.79 16.76 -38.87
C GLN A 1127 -4.42 17.32 -40.14
N GLN A 1128 -3.57 17.65 -41.09
CA GLN A 1128 -3.92 17.99 -42.46
C GLN A 1128 -2.90 17.37 -43.41
N ARG A 1129 -3.35 17.01 -44.61
CA ARG A 1129 -2.53 16.38 -45.64
C ARG A 1129 -2.63 17.13 -46.96
N ILE A 1130 -1.53 17.15 -47.70
CA ILE A 1130 -1.48 17.57 -49.11
C ILE A 1130 -0.76 16.48 -49.92
N PRO A 1131 -1.19 16.21 -51.17
CA PRO A 1131 -0.43 15.33 -52.03
C PRO A 1131 0.80 16.08 -52.58
N VAL A 1132 1.94 15.41 -52.61
CA VAL A 1132 3.20 15.92 -53.15
C VAL A 1132 3.71 14.93 -54.19
N ALA A 1133 3.98 15.42 -55.40
CA ALA A 1133 4.54 14.61 -56.47
C ALA A 1133 5.95 14.10 -56.08
N LEU A 1134 6.40 13.02 -56.73
CA LEU A 1134 7.71 12.41 -56.41
C LEU A 1134 8.91 13.35 -56.63
N ASP A 1135 8.76 14.38 -57.46
CA ASP A 1135 9.76 15.44 -57.67
C ASP A 1135 9.79 16.49 -56.53
N GLY A 1136 8.92 16.33 -55.53
CA GLY A 1136 8.78 17.23 -54.40
C GLY A 1136 7.81 18.39 -54.62
N THR A 1137 7.10 18.48 -55.75
CA THR A 1137 6.13 19.55 -56.03
C THR A 1137 4.82 19.35 -55.24
N ALA A 1138 4.41 20.34 -54.45
CA ALA A 1138 3.13 20.29 -53.73
C ALA A 1138 1.95 20.49 -54.70
N MET A 1139 0.95 19.62 -54.60
CA MET A 1139 -0.23 19.62 -55.47
C MET A 1139 -1.51 19.90 -54.66
N PRO A 1140 -1.66 21.10 -54.05
CA PRO A 1140 -2.79 21.39 -53.17
C PRO A 1140 -4.16 21.32 -53.88
N GLN A 1141 -4.21 21.40 -55.20
CA GLN A 1141 -5.44 21.24 -55.99
C GLN A 1141 -5.73 19.78 -56.38
N GLY A 1142 -4.97 18.82 -55.83
CA GLY A 1142 -5.12 17.38 -56.08
C GLY A 1142 -4.21 16.85 -57.18
N MET A 1143 -4.10 15.53 -57.24
CA MET A 1143 -3.37 14.80 -58.27
C MET A 1143 -4.26 14.50 -59.47
N ALA A 1144 -3.66 14.34 -60.66
CA ALA A 1144 -4.37 13.70 -61.76
C ALA A 1144 -4.48 12.19 -61.48
N LYS A 1145 -5.54 11.56 -61.98
CA LYS A 1145 -5.79 10.14 -61.74
C LYS A 1145 -4.68 9.29 -62.36
N GLY A 1146 -3.96 8.54 -61.53
CA GLY A 1146 -2.88 7.65 -61.95
C GLY A 1146 -1.47 8.23 -61.78
N ASP A 1147 -1.33 9.49 -61.35
CA ASP A 1147 -0.03 10.07 -61.03
C ASP A 1147 0.53 9.50 -59.71
N SER A 1148 1.83 9.23 -59.67
CA SER A 1148 2.52 8.80 -58.45
C SER A 1148 2.79 10.00 -57.52
N PHE A 1149 2.49 9.83 -56.24
CA PHE A 1149 2.65 10.86 -55.22
C PHE A 1149 2.85 10.25 -53.83
N PHE A 1150 3.17 11.09 -52.86
CA PHE A 1150 3.13 10.75 -51.44
C PHE A 1150 2.34 11.79 -50.64
N TRP A 1151 1.84 11.38 -49.47
CA TRP A 1151 1.14 12.29 -48.56
C TRP A 1151 2.15 13.09 -47.72
N PHE A 1152 2.16 14.41 -47.88
CA PHE A 1152 2.83 15.30 -46.94
C PHE A 1152 1.85 15.72 -45.86
N ARG A 1153 2.27 15.59 -44.59
CA ARG A 1153 1.39 15.82 -43.43
C ARG A 1153 1.93 16.91 -42.51
N GLY A 1154 1.00 17.66 -41.96
CA GLY A 1154 1.22 18.60 -40.87
C GLY A 1154 0.04 18.64 -39.91
N GLY A 1155 0.06 19.59 -38.99
CA GLY A 1155 -0.95 19.82 -37.97
C GLY A 1155 -0.33 20.09 -36.60
N ALA A 1156 -1.08 19.76 -35.54
CA ALA A 1156 -0.68 20.06 -34.18
C ALA A 1156 -1.13 18.98 -33.19
N THR A 1157 -0.30 18.72 -32.17
CA THR A 1157 -0.74 18.10 -30.92
C THR A 1157 -0.94 19.23 -29.92
N ILE A 1158 -2.16 19.40 -29.40
CA ILE A 1158 -2.47 20.40 -28.38
C ILE A 1158 -2.86 19.75 -27.06
N ILE A 1159 -2.38 20.32 -25.96
CA ILE A 1159 -2.66 19.87 -24.60
C ILE A 1159 -3.43 20.98 -23.90
N ILE A 1160 -4.66 20.67 -23.49
CA ILE A 1160 -5.64 21.64 -23.01
C ILE A 1160 -6.02 21.31 -21.56
N ASP A 1161 -6.03 22.33 -20.70
CA ASP A 1161 -6.68 22.28 -19.40
C ASP A 1161 -8.20 22.43 -19.60
N PRO A 1162 -9.03 21.42 -19.25
CA PRO A 1162 -10.46 21.42 -19.55
C PRO A 1162 -11.32 22.04 -18.44
N ARG A 1163 -10.73 22.69 -17.42
CA ARG A 1163 -11.48 23.28 -16.31
C ARG A 1163 -12.42 24.37 -16.82
N ASP A 1164 -13.72 24.17 -16.61
CA ASP A 1164 -14.77 25.07 -17.07
C ASP A 1164 -14.56 26.50 -16.56
N GLY A 1165 -14.51 27.47 -17.46
CA GLY A 1165 -14.24 28.89 -17.18
C GLY A 1165 -12.75 29.25 -17.09
N PHE A 1166 -11.86 28.27 -17.07
CA PHE A 1166 -10.40 28.39 -17.01
C PHE A 1166 -9.71 27.59 -18.12
N GLU A 1167 -10.38 27.36 -19.25
CA GLU A 1167 -9.81 26.56 -20.32
C GLU A 1167 -8.56 27.23 -20.90
N GLU A 1168 -7.45 26.48 -20.95
CA GLU A 1168 -6.15 26.98 -21.39
C GLU A 1168 -5.42 25.94 -22.26
N ILE A 1169 -4.86 26.36 -23.39
CA ILE A 1169 -3.90 25.57 -24.16
C ILE A 1169 -2.55 25.70 -23.46
N ARG A 1170 -2.13 24.64 -22.77
CA ARG A 1170 -0.84 24.63 -22.06
C ARG A 1170 0.32 24.47 -23.04
N TYR A 1171 0.14 23.63 -24.06
CA TYR A 1171 1.16 23.35 -25.05
C TYR A 1171 0.56 23.19 -26.44
N SER A 1172 1.27 23.74 -27.44
CA SER A 1172 0.97 23.54 -28.86
C SER A 1172 2.21 23.04 -29.59
N ILE A 1173 2.17 21.79 -30.05
CA ILE A 1173 3.29 21.12 -30.72
C ILE A 1173 2.96 21.05 -32.20
N ILE A 1174 3.55 21.95 -33.00
CA ILE A 1174 3.10 22.23 -34.37
C ILE A 1174 4.09 21.69 -35.40
N LYS A 1175 3.55 20.98 -36.40
CA LYS A 1175 4.23 20.59 -37.64
C LYS A 1175 3.54 21.28 -38.81
N ASN A 1176 4.06 22.42 -39.26
CA ASN A 1176 3.38 23.23 -40.28
C ASN A 1176 3.25 22.48 -41.63
N THR A 1177 2.02 22.38 -42.15
CA THR A 1177 1.67 21.74 -43.44
C THR A 1177 2.24 22.51 -44.64
N GLY A 1178 2.52 23.80 -44.50
CA GLY A 1178 3.17 24.63 -45.51
C GLY A 1178 4.70 24.71 -45.41
N SER A 1179 5.34 23.90 -44.55
CA SER A 1179 6.79 23.96 -44.37
C SER A 1179 7.55 23.41 -45.58
N THR A 1180 8.10 24.31 -46.39
CA THR A 1180 8.92 23.97 -47.58
C THR A 1180 10.15 23.16 -47.22
N ASP A 1181 10.78 23.44 -46.08
CA ASP A 1181 11.99 22.74 -45.65
C ASP A 1181 11.71 21.30 -45.22
N ARG A 1182 10.59 21.07 -44.52
CA ARG A 1182 10.14 19.71 -44.19
C ARG A 1182 9.76 18.95 -45.45
N GLN A 1183 9.03 19.59 -46.36
CA GLN A 1183 8.64 18.99 -47.63
C GLN A 1183 9.86 18.57 -48.46
N LYS A 1184 10.89 19.43 -48.58
CA LYS A 1184 12.15 19.09 -49.25
C LYS A 1184 12.85 17.89 -48.61
N ARG A 1185 12.90 17.84 -47.27
CA ARG A 1185 13.51 16.71 -46.55
C ARG A 1185 12.74 15.41 -46.78
N GLN A 1186 11.41 15.45 -46.65
CA GLN A 1186 10.57 14.27 -46.89
C GLN A 1186 10.66 13.81 -48.35
N ALA A 1187 10.64 14.73 -49.32
CA ALA A 1187 10.87 14.40 -50.73
C ALA A 1187 12.24 13.75 -50.95
N GLY A 1188 13.30 14.27 -50.30
CA GLY A 1188 14.63 13.66 -50.32
C GLY A 1188 14.65 12.25 -49.71
N THR A 1189 13.94 12.04 -48.60
CA THR A 1189 13.77 10.71 -47.98
C THR A 1189 12.97 9.77 -48.89
N MET A 1190 11.88 10.23 -49.51
CA MET A 1190 11.08 9.42 -50.44
C MET A 1190 11.87 9.04 -51.69
N ALA A 1191 12.63 9.98 -52.26
CA ALA A 1191 13.51 9.71 -53.40
C ALA A 1191 14.62 8.71 -53.03
N ALA A 1192 15.23 8.85 -51.86
CA ALA A 1192 16.22 7.90 -51.35
C ALA A 1192 15.61 6.52 -51.07
N ASN A 1193 14.38 6.46 -50.57
CA ASN A 1193 13.64 5.22 -50.36
C ASN A 1193 13.32 4.54 -51.71
N TYR A 1194 12.86 5.29 -52.72
CA TYR A 1194 12.62 4.77 -54.07
C TYR A 1194 13.88 4.23 -54.77
N LEU A 1195 15.06 4.80 -54.45
CA LEU A 1195 16.35 4.37 -54.98
C LEU A 1195 17.01 3.24 -54.18
N SER A 1196 16.46 2.88 -53.01
CA SER A 1196 16.91 1.79 -52.15
C SER A 1196 15.86 0.68 -52.16
N PRO A 1197 16.06 -0.43 -52.90
CA PRO A 1197 15.07 -1.51 -53.02
C PRO A 1197 14.58 -2.02 -51.67
N LEU A 1198 15.51 -2.23 -50.72
CA LEU A 1198 15.26 -2.63 -49.34
C LEU A 1198 14.37 -1.62 -48.58
N ARG A 1199 14.64 -0.32 -48.68
CA ARG A 1199 13.91 0.73 -47.95
C ARG A 1199 12.53 1.06 -48.52
N ALA A 1200 12.34 0.90 -49.83
CA ALA A 1200 11.03 0.92 -50.47
C ALA A 1200 10.17 -0.28 -50.04
N LEU A 1201 10.77 -1.45 -49.82
CA LEU A 1201 10.12 -2.66 -49.30
C LEU A 1201 9.70 -2.50 -47.82
N TYR A 1202 10.52 -1.88 -46.97
CA TYR A 1202 10.20 -1.70 -45.54
C TYR A 1202 9.05 -0.71 -45.24
N PHE A 1203 8.95 0.40 -45.98
CA PHE A 1203 8.04 1.51 -45.64
C PHE A 1203 7.23 2.06 -46.81
N GLY A 1204 7.18 1.33 -47.93
CA GLY A 1204 6.34 1.65 -49.09
C GLY A 1204 4.85 1.49 -48.79
N GLY A 1205 4.00 2.24 -49.48
CA GLY A 1205 2.54 2.25 -49.23
C GLY A 1205 1.80 0.96 -49.58
N GLU A 1206 2.47 -0.06 -50.12
CA GLU A 1206 1.87 -1.34 -50.57
C GLU A 1206 2.30 -2.57 -49.75
N VAL A 1207 3.27 -2.48 -48.84
CA VAL A 1207 3.74 -3.67 -48.10
C VAL A 1207 2.96 -3.86 -46.80
N SER A 1208 2.35 -5.03 -46.63
CA SER A 1208 1.43 -5.31 -45.54
C SER A 1208 2.11 -5.68 -44.21
N GLU A 1209 3.41 -5.97 -44.23
CA GLU A 1209 4.19 -6.46 -43.08
C GLU A 1209 5.57 -5.77 -42.94
N PRO A 1210 5.63 -4.46 -42.58
CA PRO A 1210 6.86 -3.67 -42.57
C PRO A 1210 7.91 -4.17 -41.53
N PHE A 1211 7.46 -4.68 -40.39
CA PHE A 1211 8.34 -5.17 -39.32
C PHE A 1211 8.90 -6.57 -39.59
N ALA A 1212 8.17 -7.40 -40.35
CA ALA A 1212 8.62 -8.73 -40.73
C ALA A 1212 9.92 -8.65 -41.52
N LEU A 1213 9.94 -7.77 -42.51
CA LEU A 1213 11.12 -7.47 -43.26
C LEU A 1213 12.17 -6.86 -42.33
N LEU A 1214 11.81 -5.84 -41.53
CA LEU A 1214 12.79 -5.03 -40.77
C LEU A 1214 13.70 -5.92 -39.91
N HIS A 1215 13.14 -7.01 -39.38
CA HIS A 1215 13.84 -7.95 -38.51
C HIS A 1215 14.41 -9.17 -39.27
N ALA A 1216 14.25 -9.25 -40.60
CA ALA A 1216 14.84 -10.30 -41.42
C ALA A 1216 16.35 -10.09 -41.58
N SER A 1217 17.12 -11.18 -41.54
CA SER A 1217 18.56 -11.15 -41.83
C SER A 1217 18.80 -11.06 -43.34
N ASP A 1218 19.88 -10.37 -43.75
CA ASP A 1218 20.38 -10.34 -45.14
C ASP A 1218 20.46 -11.77 -45.72
N GLY A 1219 19.43 -12.19 -46.48
CA GLY A 1219 19.37 -13.53 -47.11
C GLY A 1219 18.02 -14.26 -47.08
N ASP A 1220 17.03 -13.83 -46.29
CA ASP A 1220 15.71 -14.52 -46.16
C ASP A 1220 14.61 -13.95 -47.12
N ASP A 1221 14.98 -13.06 -48.04
CA ASP A 1221 14.06 -12.27 -48.88
C ASP A 1221 13.20 -13.10 -49.87
N ASP A 1222 13.48 -14.38 -50.07
CA ASP A 1222 12.81 -15.21 -51.10
C ASP A 1222 11.50 -15.90 -50.62
N HIS A 1223 11.07 -15.71 -49.36
CA HIS A 1223 9.94 -16.46 -48.77
C HIS A 1223 8.86 -15.65 -48.02
N VAL A 1224 8.83 -14.31 -48.12
CA VAL A 1224 7.76 -13.47 -47.53
C VAL A 1224 6.58 -13.28 -48.48
#